data_AF-A0A9W8DH95-F1
#
_entry.id   AF-A0A9W8DH95-F1
#
_cell.length_a   1.000
_cell.length_b   1.000
_cell.length_c   1.000
_cell.angle_alpha   90.00
_cell.angle_beta   90.00
_cell.angle_gamma   90.00
#
_symmetry.space_group_name_H-M   'P 1'
#
loop_
_entity.id
_entity.type
_entity.pdbx_description
1 polymer ?
#
loop_
_entity_poly.entity_id
_entity_poly.type
_entity_poly.pdbx_seq_one_letter_code
_entity_poly.pdbx_strand_id
1 'polypeptide(L)'
;MSIAADYAQLQRQLYLLGYSQPLPEDGVQLVSMLLKDMQASLDRVKELEESSVKLEREERTSRAGNEKLRSELHALRTENNSMRTEVLNYTRELDKLRREARSEAYKTAKAVDDLKLENLRIRAESSENMRRFDECQKRLQAVIDGQDPGGRVPQIVQNRRPLPVERTSIAPEPPQPAIIDLVDLSSRRINALEEEIEILETKLQTASSELNAARLEVKERDLEIMRLNSEFKGADNSIRSGDDFQNTVARLNDQIDYLHERAETLERENKEQREQFHKEKEELRKRWVQTENERVRLSDQPAITSPVSPAVSNASSTAEVERLRAECANIKSLYAQTRDQLQDLLQSGNSDARQAREQAKSTESSLRQQLEEAQRTSADKVARLESQLSELQQQAADSSAFRELAQSRDREITQLKDQLQQSQRKITDLEAQMHSARSNATDAREAADACKAQYDATLSEYKQLVEQHRKLDRSLKQAVSEVGSLKKQLDERDHKLSNLARRCDEYRMSHKQNSSELRSCRRTLENYKSDLSTLRDAHDNIQQELDRLRDELAQAVRLRQAVEMSKDDYKRQLVKAMNENDSHRSLIDHLQAERRALRVQVKAQFHLSQRLEQRLESLDPNYAHEPISADSIPEPHPPLPRRAASRTSSAAHSLRSFDNIAKENEDSSASTISLP
;
A
#
# COMPACT_ATOMS: atom_id res chain seq x y z
N MET A 1 -67.66 36.85 -36.98
CA MET A 1 -67.10 37.64 -38.11
C MET A 1 -67.90 37.28 -39.37
N SER A 2 -67.70 37.98 -40.49
CA SER A 2 -68.55 37.78 -41.68
C SER A 2 -68.08 36.58 -42.50
N ILE A 3 -68.97 35.62 -42.74
CA ILE A 3 -68.74 34.44 -43.59
C ILE A 3 -68.26 34.86 -44.99
N ALA A 4 -68.75 35.99 -45.51
CA ALA A 4 -68.33 36.54 -46.80
C ALA A 4 -66.87 37.02 -46.82
N ALA A 5 -66.29 37.41 -45.67
CA ALA A 5 -64.88 37.77 -45.57
C ALA A 5 -63.98 36.52 -45.58
N ASP A 6 -64.35 35.50 -44.81
CA ASP A 6 -63.65 34.22 -44.75
C ASP A 6 -63.72 33.50 -46.11
N TYR A 7 -64.87 33.54 -46.79
CA TYR A 7 -65.05 33.07 -48.16
C TYR A 7 -64.16 33.83 -49.15
N ALA A 8 -64.14 35.17 -49.11
CA ALA A 8 -63.28 35.97 -50.00
C ALA A 8 -61.78 35.72 -49.76
N GLN A 9 -61.37 35.39 -48.52
CA GLN A 9 -60.01 34.98 -48.20
C GLN A 9 -59.69 33.57 -48.73
N LEU A 10 -60.59 32.60 -48.52
CA LEU A 10 -60.45 31.23 -49.03
C LEU A 10 -60.38 31.20 -50.56
N GLN A 11 -61.24 31.96 -51.25
CA GLN A 11 -61.26 32.08 -52.71
C GLN A 11 -59.92 32.64 -53.24
N ARG A 12 -59.31 33.61 -52.54
CA ARG A 12 -57.97 34.13 -52.88
C ARG A 12 -56.87 33.09 -52.67
N GLN A 13 -56.93 32.31 -51.59
CA GLN A 13 -55.97 31.23 -51.33
C GLN A 13 -56.06 30.12 -52.40
N LEU A 14 -57.28 29.72 -52.77
CA LEU A 14 -57.54 28.77 -53.85
C LEU A 14 -57.04 29.29 -55.20
N TYR A 15 -57.28 30.57 -55.52
CA TYR A 15 -56.79 31.21 -56.73
C TYR A 15 -55.25 31.25 -56.80
N LEU A 16 -54.57 31.51 -55.67
CA LEU A 16 -53.10 31.43 -55.57
C LEU A 16 -52.56 29.99 -55.73
N LEU A 17 -53.37 28.99 -55.39
CA LEU A 17 -53.09 27.56 -55.64
C LEU A 17 -53.52 27.12 -57.07
N GLY A 18 -53.95 28.04 -57.93
CA GLY A 18 -54.33 27.79 -59.33
C GLY A 18 -55.79 27.42 -59.56
N TYR A 19 -56.62 27.32 -58.52
CA TYR A 19 -58.05 27.00 -58.63
C TYR A 19 -58.87 28.25 -58.94
N SER A 20 -59.29 28.40 -60.19
CA SER A 20 -60.02 29.58 -60.70
C SER A 20 -61.54 29.44 -60.71
N GLN A 21 -62.09 28.26 -60.38
CA GLN A 21 -63.53 28.05 -60.27
C GLN A 21 -64.07 28.62 -58.95
N PRO A 22 -65.23 29.31 -58.93
CA PRO A 22 -65.82 29.83 -57.71
C PRO A 22 -66.34 28.69 -56.84
N LEU A 23 -65.99 28.69 -55.56
CA LEU A 23 -66.38 27.63 -54.64
C LEU A 23 -67.86 27.77 -54.20
N PRO A 24 -68.67 26.69 -54.19
CA PRO A 24 -70.02 26.74 -53.63
C PRO A 24 -70.01 27.09 -52.13
N GLU A 25 -71.00 27.86 -51.66
CA GLU A 25 -71.07 28.32 -50.26
C GLU A 25 -71.09 27.14 -49.26
N ASP A 26 -71.78 26.04 -49.59
CA ASP A 26 -71.81 24.81 -48.80
C ASP A 26 -70.43 24.12 -48.67
N GLY A 27 -69.53 24.33 -49.65
CA GLY A 27 -68.20 23.72 -49.69
C GLY A 27 -67.12 24.45 -48.88
N VAL A 28 -67.40 25.69 -48.45
CA VAL A 28 -66.41 26.60 -47.83
C VAL A 28 -65.80 26.02 -46.56
N GLN A 29 -66.61 25.39 -45.70
CA GLN A 29 -66.12 24.81 -44.45
C GLN A 29 -65.21 23.61 -44.68
N LEU A 30 -65.58 22.70 -45.59
CA LEU A 30 -64.80 21.51 -45.92
C LEU A 30 -63.43 21.88 -46.52
N VAL A 31 -63.39 22.82 -47.45
CA VAL A 31 -62.13 23.26 -48.07
C VAL A 31 -61.28 24.07 -47.08
N SER A 32 -61.90 24.85 -46.18
CA SER A 32 -61.16 25.49 -45.08
C SER A 32 -60.53 24.48 -44.12
N MET A 33 -61.20 23.36 -43.81
CA MET A 33 -60.60 22.26 -43.05
C MET A 33 -59.45 21.60 -43.82
N LEU A 34 -59.68 21.19 -45.07
CA LEU A 34 -58.65 20.51 -45.88
C LEU A 34 -57.37 21.36 -46.06
N LEU A 35 -57.49 22.68 -46.21
CA LEU A 35 -56.30 23.56 -46.26
C LEU A 35 -55.60 23.69 -44.91
N LYS A 36 -56.32 23.66 -43.78
CA LYS A 36 -55.72 23.64 -42.43
C LYS A 36 -55.02 22.32 -42.14
N ASP A 37 -55.63 21.19 -42.49
CA ASP A 37 -55.05 19.86 -42.31
C ASP A 37 -53.82 19.69 -43.22
N MET A 38 -53.88 20.17 -44.47
CA MET A 38 -52.74 20.22 -45.37
C MET A 38 -51.62 21.11 -44.83
N GLN A 39 -51.95 22.30 -44.31
CA GLN A 39 -50.95 23.18 -43.69
C GLN A 39 -50.28 22.51 -42.47
N ALA A 40 -51.07 21.92 -41.56
CA ALA A 40 -50.54 21.18 -40.41
C ALA A 40 -49.67 19.98 -40.83
N SER A 41 -50.01 19.31 -41.94
CA SER A 41 -49.17 18.24 -42.50
C SER A 41 -47.84 18.76 -43.05
N LEU A 42 -47.84 19.91 -43.74
CA LEU A 42 -46.65 20.55 -44.28
C LEU A 42 -45.73 21.10 -43.18
N ASP A 43 -46.31 21.71 -42.14
CA ASP A 43 -45.55 22.21 -40.99
C ASP A 43 -44.93 21.04 -40.20
N ARG A 44 -45.67 19.93 -40.03
CA ARG A 44 -45.13 18.68 -39.45
C ARG A 44 -44.05 18.01 -40.31
N VAL A 45 -44.11 18.14 -41.65
CA VAL A 45 -43.02 17.69 -42.54
C VAL A 45 -41.76 18.52 -42.31
N LYS A 46 -41.87 19.85 -42.17
CA LYS A 46 -40.71 20.72 -41.84
C LYS A 46 -40.12 20.38 -40.47
N GLU A 47 -40.94 20.13 -39.45
CA GLU A 47 -40.48 19.67 -38.13
C GLU A 47 -39.68 18.36 -38.24
N LEU A 48 -40.16 17.41 -39.06
CA LEU A 48 -39.48 16.15 -39.31
C LEU A 48 -38.17 16.34 -40.09
N GLU A 49 -38.15 17.16 -41.14
CA GLU A 49 -36.93 17.52 -41.89
C GLU A 49 -35.88 18.18 -40.97
N GLU A 50 -36.29 19.16 -40.15
CA GLU A 50 -35.43 19.76 -39.14
C GLU A 50 -34.91 18.74 -38.13
N SER A 51 -35.75 17.80 -37.67
CA SER A 51 -35.33 16.74 -36.75
C SER A 51 -34.32 15.80 -37.40
N SER A 52 -34.51 15.45 -38.67
CA SER A 52 -33.58 14.62 -39.45
C SER A 52 -32.23 15.32 -39.62
N VAL A 53 -32.23 16.62 -39.91
CA VAL A 53 -31.00 17.42 -40.03
C VAL A 53 -30.29 17.60 -38.69
N LYS A 54 -31.02 17.63 -37.56
CA LYS A 54 -30.44 17.61 -36.20
C LYS A 54 -29.81 16.24 -35.91
N LEU A 55 -30.53 15.14 -36.15
CA LEU A 55 -30.04 13.77 -35.98
C LEU A 55 -28.84 13.45 -36.87
N GLU A 56 -28.79 13.90 -38.13
CA GLU A 56 -27.60 13.75 -38.99
C GLU A 56 -26.36 14.44 -38.43
N ARG A 57 -26.52 15.60 -37.79
CA ARG A 57 -25.40 16.33 -37.16
C ARG A 57 -24.90 15.58 -35.92
N GLU A 58 -25.82 15.09 -35.10
CA GLU A 58 -25.54 14.27 -33.91
C GLU A 58 -24.91 12.92 -34.28
N GLU A 59 -25.32 12.31 -35.40
CA GLU A 59 -24.68 11.10 -35.90
C GLU A 59 -23.26 11.40 -36.41
N ARG A 60 -23.05 12.52 -37.11
CA ARG A 60 -21.72 12.94 -37.59
C ARG A 60 -20.76 13.22 -36.43
N THR A 61 -21.18 13.91 -35.38
CA THR A 61 -20.35 14.12 -34.18
C THR A 61 -20.11 12.82 -33.43
N SER A 62 -21.12 11.96 -33.30
CA SER A 62 -20.98 10.63 -32.67
C SER A 62 -20.01 9.73 -33.45
N ARG A 63 -20.08 9.70 -34.78
CA ARG A 63 -19.12 8.97 -35.64
C ARG A 63 -17.70 9.52 -35.47
N ALA A 64 -17.52 10.83 -35.43
CA ALA A 64 -16.21 11.47 -35.22
C ALA A 64 -15.63 11.18 -33.82
N GLY A 65 -16.46 11.17 -32.77
CA GLY A 65 -16.05 10.77 -31.42
C GLY A 65 -15.63 9.30 -31.35
N ASN A 66 -16.41 8.40 -31.96
CA ASN A 66 -16.07 6.98 -32.05
C ASN A 66 -14.74 6.73 -32.80
N GLU A 67 -14.43 7.50 -33.84
CA GLU A 67 -13.18 7.34 -34.58
C GLU A 67 -11.95 7.86 -33.81
N LYS A 68 -12.10 8.90 -32.97
CA LYS A 68 -11.07 9.28 -31.97
C LYS A 68 -10.84 8.15 -30.96
N LEU A 69 -11.90 7.65 -30.34
CA LEU A 69 -11.81 6.55 -29.36
C LEU A 69 -11.17 5.28 -29.96
N ARG A 70 -11.40 5.01 -31.25
CA ARG A 70 -10.73 3.92 -31.99
C ARG A 70 -9.23 4.14 -32.18
N SER A 71 -8.81 5.36 -32.53
CA SER A 71 -7.38 5.67 -32.72
C SER A 71 -6.62 5.68 -31.39
N GLU A 72 -7.25 6.16 -30.31
CA GLU A 72 -6.77 6.06 -28.93
C GLU A 72 -6.65 4.59 -28.49
N LEU A 73 -7.66 3.75 -28.76
CA LEU A 73 -7.59 2.30 -28.51
C LEU A 73 -6.46 1.62 -29.30
N HIS A 74 -6.15 2.09 -30.51
CA HIS A 74 -5.01 1.60 -31.28
C HIS A 74 -3.68 2.04 -30.66
N ALA A 75 -3.56 3.31 -30.25
CA ALA A 75 -2.37 3.85 -29.61
C ALA A 75 -2.03 3.10 -28.31
N LEU A 76 -3.03 2.93 -27.43
CA LEU A 76 -2.91 2.18 -26.18
C LEU A 76 -2.56 0.69 -26.42
N ARG A 77 -3.06 0.07 -27.50
CA ARG A 77 -2.65 -1.29 -27.89
C ARG A 77 -1.19 -1.35 -28.34
N THR A 78 -0.71 -0.39 -29.10
CA THR A 78 0.71 -0.32 -29.50
C THR A 78 1.63 -0.05 -28.31
N GLU A 79 1.24 0.83 -27.38
CA GLU A 79 1.98 1.11 -26.15
C GLU A 79 2.01 -0.11 -25.22
N ASN A 80 0.87 -0.77 -25.00
CA ASN A 80 0.81 -1.99 -24.18
C ASN A 80 1.67 -3.13 -24.78
N ASN A 81 1.77 -3.21 -26.11
CA ASN A 81 2.68 -4.14 -26.77
C ASN A 81 4.16 -3.75 -26.60
N SER A 82 4.52 -2.45 -26.64
CA SER A 82 5.88 -1.99 -26.32
C SER A 82 6.28 -2.38 -24.90
N MET A 83 5.46 -2.02 -23.91
CA MET A 83 5.69 -2.35 -22.50
C MET A 83 5.83 -3.87 -22.28
N ARG A 84 5.05 -4.71 -22.97
CA ARG A 84 5.24 -6.18 -22.93
C ARG A 84 6.61 -6.60 -23.45
N THR A 85 7.11 -6.01 -24.54
CA THR A 85 8.45 -6.32 -25.06
C THR A 85 9.58 -5.83 -24.15
N GLU A 86 9.40 -4.67 -23.51
CA GLU A 86 10.33 -4.13 -22.52
C GLU A 86 10.40 -5.01 -21.27
N VAL A 87 9.25 -5.42 -20.70
CA VAL A 87 9.17 -6.37 -19.58
C VAL A 87 9.83 -7.72 -19.93
N LEU A 88 9.64 -8.23 -21.15
CA LEU A 88 10.33 -9.44 -21.62
C LEU A 88 11.85 -9.24 -21.73
N ASN A 89 12.32 -8.05 -22.13
CA ASN A 89 13.74 -7.74 -22.19
C ASN A 89 14.36 -7.63 -20.79
N TYR A 90 13.77 -6.86 -19.88
CA TYR A 90 14.21 -6.79 -18.48
C TYR A 90 14.20 -8.16 -17.79
N THR A 91 13.22 -9.03 -18.10
CA THR A 91 13.20 -10.41 -17.59
C THR A 91 14.40 -11.22 -18.09
N ARG A 92 14.74 -11.11 -19.39
CA ARG A 92 15.92 -11.78 -19.98
C ARG A 92 17.22 -11.27 -19.37
N GLU A 93 17.34 -9.96 -19.12
CA GLU A 93 18.51 -9.33 -18.50
C GLU A 93 18.67 -9.74 -17.03
N LEU A 94 17.59 -9.72 -16.24
CA LEU A 94 17.59 -10.21 -14.86
C LEU A 94 18.00 -11.68 -14.78
N ASP A 95 17.50 -12.53 -15.68
CA ASP A 95 17.91 -13.94 -15.74
C ASP A 95 19.34 -14.14 -16.27
N LYS A 96 19.87 -13.24 -17.10
CA LYS A 96 21.30 -13.22 -17.45
C LYS A 96 22.14 -12.90 -16.21
N LEU A 97 21.86 -11.79 -15.54
CA LEU A 97 22.55 -11.36 -14.31
C LEU A 97 22.46 -12.41 -13.20
N ARG A 98 21.33 -13.10 -13.05
CA ARG A 98 21.17 -14.24 -12.11
C ARG A 98 22.06 -15.42 -12.45
N ARG A 99 22.28 -15.74 -13.74
CA ARG A 99 23.22 -16.80 -14.16
C ARG A 99 24.67 -16.39 -13.93
N GLU A 100 25.00 -15.13 -14.22
CA GLU A 100 26.33 -14.56 -14.02
C GLU A 100 26.70 -14.55 -12.52
N ALA A 101 25.84 -14.00 -11.65
CA ALA A 101 26.04 -13.99 -10.21
C ALA A 101 26.13 -15.40 -9.60
N ARG A 102 25.36 -16.38 -10.09
CA ARG A 102 25.50 -17.80 -9.69
C ARG A 102 26.84 -18.40 -10.14
N SER A 103 27.31 -18.06 -11.33
CA SER A 103 28.63 -18.49 -11.83
C SER A 103 29.77 -17.90 -11.00
N GLU A 104 29.67 -16.63 -10.60
CA GLU A 104 30.65 -15.98 -9.73
C GLU A 104 30.63 -16.55 -8.30
N ALA A 105 29.45 -16.74 -7.72
CA ALA A 105 29.31 -17.38 -6.41
C ALA A 105 29.89 -18.80 -6.38
N TYR A 106 29.74 -19.57 -7.46
CA TYR A 106 30.36 -20.89 -7.59
C TYR A 106 31.90 -20.80 -7.71
N LYS A 107 32.44 -19.84 -8.47
CA LYS A 107 33.89 -19.60 -8.57
C LYS A 107 34.50 -19.19 -7.22
N THR A 108 33.85 -18.30 -6.48
CA THR A 108 34.35 -17.84 -5.18
C THR A 108 34.21 -18.91 -4.10
N ALA A 109 33.13 -19.68 -4.07
CA ALA A 109 33.00 -20.84 -3.20
C ALA A 109 34.12 -21.87 -3.45
N LYS A 110 34.38 -22.22 -4.72
CA LYS A 110 35.49 -23.12 -5.06
C LYS A 110 36.85 -22.55 -4.62
N ALA A 111 37.13 -21.27 -4.90
CA ALA A 111 38.39 -20.65 -4.48
C ALA A 111 38.56 -20.62 -2.95
N VAL A 112 37.47 -20.50 -2.19
CA VAL A 112 37.49 -20.63 -0.72
C VAL A 112 37.81 -22.05 -0.28
N ASP A 113 37.29 -23.08 -0.95
CA ASP A 113 37.59 -24.48 -0.63
C ASP A 113 39.00 -24.89 -1.06
N ASP A 114 39.48 -24.45 -2.23
CA ASP A 114 40.87 -24.59 -2.67
C ASP A 114 41.84 -23.96 -1.62
N LEU A 115 41.50 -22.77 -1.07
CA LEU A 115 42.26 -22.12 0.01
C LEU A 115 42.17 -22.85 1.36
N LYS A 116 41.04 -23.50 1.70
CA LYS A 116 40.94 -24.35 2.91
C LYS A 116 41.86 -25.56 2.81
N LEU A 117 41.89 -26.22 1.65
CA LEU A 117 42.76 -27.38 1.41
C LEU A 117 44.24 -27.00 1.53
N GLU A 118 44.65 -25.87 0.96
CA GLU A 118 46.03 -25.39 1.11
C GLU A 118 46.34 -24.96 2.56
N ASN A 119 45.37 -24.39 3.31
CA ASN A 119 45.57 -24.10 4.72
C ASN A 119 45.74 -25.37 5.58
N LEU A 120 45.00 -26.43 5.28
CA LEU A 120 45.16 -27.75 5.92
C LEU A 120 46.52 -28.37 5.59
N ARG A 121 46.96 -28.25 4.33
CA ARG A 121 48.30 -28.68 3.89
C ARG A 121 49.41 -27.96 4.67
N ILE A 122 49.36 -26.62 4.72
CA ILE A 122 50.36 -25.81 5.44
C ILE A 122 50.37 -26.15 6.95
N ARG A 123 49.22 -26.46 7.55
CA ARG A 123 49.16 -26.96 8.94
C ARG A 123 49.81 -28.33 9.09
N ALA A 124 49.59 -29.26 8.16
CA ALA A 124 50.19 -30.58 8.18
C ALA A 124 51.73 -30.48 8.04
N GLU A 125 52.24 -29.75 7.04
CA GLU A 125 53.67 -29.50 6.83
C GLU A 125 54.30 -28.77 8.03
N SER A 126 53.60 -27.80 8.64
CA SER A 126 54.03 -27.14 9.88
C SER A 126 54.14 -28.12 11.06
N SER A 127 53.16 -29.02 11.22
CA SER A 127 53.18 -30.04 12.28
C SER A 127 54.28 -31.09 12.07
N GLU A 128 54.58 -31.45 10.82
CA GLU A 128 55.69 -32.36 10.52
C GLU A 128 57.04 -31.67 10.75
N ASN A 129 57.20 -30.42 10.34
CA ASN A 129 58.39 -29.63 10.64
C ASN A 129 58.60 -29.45 12.15
N MET A 130 57.53 -29.31 12.94
CA MET A 130 57.62 -29.32 14.41
C MET A 130 58.12 -30.67 14.94
N ARG A 131 57.58 -31.80 14.47
CA ARG A 131 58.06 -33.14 14.85
C ARG A 131 59.53 -33.37 14.46
N ARG A 132 59.94 -32.93 13.27
CA ARG A 132 61.34 -32.99 12.81
C ARG A 132 62.25 -32.12 13.68
N PHE A 133 61.78 -30.95 14.12
CA PHE A 133 62.49 -30.10 15.07
C PHE A 133 62.61 -30.76 16.45
N ASP A 134 61.53 -31.34 16.98
CA ASP A 134 61.53 -32.09 18.25
C ASP A 134 62.44 -33.32 18.18
N GLU A 135 62.48 -34.05 17.07
CA GLU A 135 63.41 -35.15 16.85
C GLU A 135 64.86 -34.67 16.79
N CYS A 136 65.16 -33.60 16.06
CA CYS A 136 66.49 -33.00 16.03
C CYS A 136 66.91 -32.51 17.43
N GLN A 137 65.99 -31.89 18.18
CA GLN A 137 66.24 -31.46 19.55
C GLN A 137 66.47 -32.66 20.49
N LYS A 138 65.73 -33.76 20.34
CA LYS A 138 65.94 -35.01 21.09
C LYS A 138 67.26 -35.69 20.74
N ARG A 139 67.67 -35.70 19.46
CA ARG A 139 68.98 -36.24 19.04
C ARG A 139 70.13 -35.39 19.60
N LEU A 140 70.01 -34.06 19.54
CA LEU A 140 70.97 -33.14 20.17
C LEU A 140 71.03 -33.36 21.70
N GLN A 141 69.88 -33.51 22.36
CA GLN A 141 69.80 -33.80 23.79
C GLN A 141 70.43 -35.15 24.13
N ALA A 142 70.18 -36.22 23.37
CA ALA A 142 70.79 -37.54 23.61
C ALA A 142 72.32 -37.55 23.41
N VAL A 143 72.85 -36.71 22.50
CA VAL A 143 74.29 -36.49 22.32
C VAL A 143 74.89 -35.67 23.47
N ILE A 144 74.15 -34.69 24.01
CA ILE A 144 74.55 -33.91 25.21
C ILE A 144 74.52 -34.80 26.47
N ASP A 145 73.51 -35.65 26.60
CA ASP A 145 73.28 -36.54 27.75
C ASP A 145 74.12 -37.84 27.67
N GLY A 146 74.92 -38.01 26.61
CA GLY A 146 75.98 -39.02 26.51
C GLY A 146 75.52 -40.48 26.29
N GLN A 147 74.33 -40.72 25.74
CA GLN A 147 73.74 -42.07 25.65
C GLN A 147 73.96 -42.83 24.32
N ASP A 148 74.69 -42.28 23.34
CA ASP A 148 74.90 -42.90 22.02
C ASP A 148 76.39 -43.21 21.73
N PRO A 149 76.87 -44.46 21.97
CA PRO A 149 78.28 -44.83 21.86
C PRO A 149 78.66 -45.29 20.43
N GLY A 150 78.36 -44.50 19.39
CA GLY A 150 78.72 -44.90 18.02
C GLY A 150 78.18 -44.10 16.83
N GLY A 151 78.17 -42.76 16.86
CA GLY A 151 77.68 -41.94 15.74
C GLY A 151 78.57 -40.74 15.39
N ARG A 152 79.21 -40.74 14.20
CA ARG A 152 80.05 -39.61 13.75
C ARG A 152 79.20 -38.37 13.40
N VAL A 153 79.50 -37.24 14.03
CA VAL A 153 78.95 -35.92 13.66
C VAL A 153 79.42 -35.52 12.25
N PRO A 154 78.52 -35.22 11.30
CA PRO A 154 78.88 -34.62 10.02
C PRO A 154 79.35 -33.17 10.22
N GLN A 155 80.57 -32.86 9.78
CA GLN A 155 81.20 -31.55 9.95
C GLN A 155 80.61 -30.50 8.98
N ILE A 156 79.45 -29.95 9.31
CA ILE A 156 78.84 -28.86 8.54
C ILE A 156 79.58 -27.54 8.84
N VAL A 157 80.11 -26.91 7.79
CA VAL A 157 80.88 -25.67 7.87
C VAL A 157 80.01 -24.52 8.37
N GLN A 158 80.50 -23.80 9.37
CA GLN A 158 79.82 -22.66 9.98
C GLN A 158 79.75 -21.48 9.00
N ASN A 159 78.54 -21.05 8.64
CA ASN A 159 78.28 -19.67 8.22
C ASN A 159 77.35 -18.99 9.24
N ARG A 160 77.93 -17.98 9.91
CA ARG A 160 77.46 -17.33 11.15
C ARG A 160 75.98 -16.88 11.12
N ARG A 161 75.22 -17.26 12.16
CA ARG A 161 74.67 -16.34 13.20
C ARG A 161 73.64 -17.05 14.11
N PRO A 162 73.97 -17.34 15.38
CA PRO A 162 72.98 -17.64 16.42
C PRO A 162 72.63 -16.40 17.25
N LEU A 163 71.43 -16.36 17.81
CA LEU A 163 71.02 -15.73 19.09
C LEU A 163 69.78 -16.50 19.60
N PRO A 164 69.48 -16.54 20.91
CA PRO A 164 69.15 -17.81 21.54
C PRO A 164 67.72 -17.95 22.09
N VAL A 165 67.41 -19.20 22.49
CA VAL A 165 66.27 -19.57 23.32
C VAL A 165 66.80 -19.99 24.69
N GLU A 166 66.36 -19.30 25.75
CA GLU A 166 66.58 -19.76 27.12
C GLU A 166 65.61 -20.91 27.45
N ARG A 167 66.10 -21.92 28.19
CA ARG A 167 65.26 -22.82 28.98
C ARG A 167 65.49 -22.51 30.46
N THR A 168 64.42 -22.38 31.23
CA THR A 168 64.46 -22.58 32.69
C THR A 168 63.45 -23.65 33.07
N SER A 169 63.92 -24.65 33.81
CA SER A 169 63.14 -25.80 34.29
C SER A 169 62.68 -25.58 35.72
N ILE A 170 61.43 -25.91 36.02
CA ILE A 170 60.94 -26.13 37.39
C ILE A 170 60.24 -27.49 37.44
N ALA A 171 60.37 -28.18 38.57
CA ALA A 171 59.95 -29.56 38.82
C ALA A 171 58.42 -29.69 39.03
N PRO A 172 57.84 -30.91 38.98
CA PRO A 172 56.39 -31.10 39.00
C PRO A 172 55.77 -31.02 40.41
N GLU A 173 54.67 -30.27 40.53
CA GLU A 173 53.78 -30.24 41.69
C GLU A 173 52.54 -31.15 41.50
N PRO A 174 51.81 -31.52 42.57
CA PRO A 174 50.68 -32.45 42.50
C PRO A 174 49.45 -31.87 41.75
N PRO A 175 48.57 -32.73 41.23
CA PRO A 175 47.42 -32.32 40.41
C PRO A 175 46.41 -31.49 41.21
N GLN A 176 46.33 -30.18 40.90
CA GLN A 176 45.39 -29.25 41.52
C GLN A 176 43.98 -29.43 40.93
N PRO A 177 42.94 -29.70 41.74
CA PRO A 177 41.59 -29.97 41.22
C PRO A 177 40.94 -28.77 40.51
N ALA A 178 41.33 -27.54 40.86
CA ALA A 178 40.75 -26.29 40.34
C ALA A 178 40.93 -26.08 38.82
N ILE A 179 41.88 -26.78 38.17
CA ILE A 179 42.10 -26.65 36.72
C ILE A 179 40.95 -27.31 35.94
N ILE A 180 40.41 -28.42 36.44
CA ILE A 180 39.28 -29.14 35.81
C ILE A 180 38.03 -28.26 35.88
N ASP A 181 37.71 -27.71 37.05
CA ASP A 181 36.56 -26.81 37.23
C ASP A 181 36.62 -25.59 36.28
N LEU A 182 37.80 -25.03 36.03
CA LEU A 182 37.96 -23.89 35.12
C LEU A 182 37.80 -24.28 33.64
N VAL A 183 38.25 -25.48 33.23
CA VAL A 183 38.03 -26.02 31.89
C VAL A 183 36.55 -26.35 31.68
N ASP A 184 35.88 -26.91 32.68
CA ASP A 184 34.44 -27.19 32.66
C ASP A 184 33.60 -25.90 32.62
N LEU A 185 33.93 -24.90 33.43
CA LEU A 185 33.25 -23.59 33.44
C LEU A 185 33.43 -22.85 32.12
N SER A 186 34.64 -22.86 31.54
CA SER A 186 34.89 -22.23 30.24
C SER A 186 34.21 -22.98 29.11
N SER A 187 34.20 -24.33 29.12
CA SER A 187 33.46 -25.14 28.15
C SER A 187 31.95 -24.89 28.22
N ARG A 188 31.37 -24.86 29.43
CA ARG A 188 29.95 -24.51 29.63
C ARG A 188 29.63 -23.09 29.14
N ARG A 189 30.56 -22.13 29.31
CA ARG A 189 30.37 -20.77 28.78
C ARG A 189 30.53 -20.67 27.27
N ILE A 190 31.40 -21.48 26.66
CA ILE A 190 31.53 -21.59 25.20
C ILE A 190 30.22 -22.14 24.62
N ASN A 191 29.74 -23.29 25.09
CA ASN A 191 28.49 -23.90 24.59
C ASN A 191 27.29 -22.94 24.72
N ALA A 192 27.18 -22.22 25.85
CA ALA A 192 26.13 -21.22 26.05
C ALA A 192 26.24 -20.01 25.10
N LEU A 193 27.47 -19.60 24.73
CA LEU A 193 27.69 -18.56 23.73
C LEU A 193 27.40 -19.06 22.30
N GLU A 194 27.67 -20.33 22.01
CA GLU A 194 27.33 -20.96 20.72
C GLU A 194 25.80 -21.09 20.55
N GLU A 195 25.07 -21.48 21.61
CA GLU A 195 23.60 -21.46 21.63
C GLU A 195 23.02 -20.04 21.52
N GLU A 196 23.60 -19.04 22.22
CA GLU A 196 23.26 -17.62 22.04
C GLU A 196 23.49 -17.17 20.59
N ILE A 197 24.55 -17.64 19.91
CA ILE A 197 24.86 -17.33 18.50
C ILE A 197 23.84 -17.99 17.55
N GLU A 198 23.53 -19.28 17.68
CA GLU A 198 22.55 -19.97 16.83
C GLU A 198 21.15 -19.32 16.94
N ILE A 199 20.77 -18.93 18.16
CA ILE A 199 19.53 -18.17 18.43
C ILE A 199 19.56 -16.76 17.80
N LEU A 200 20.73 -16.14 17.63
CA LEU A 200 20.87 -14.85 16.96
C LEU A 200 20.94 -14.96 15.43
N GLU A 201 21.58 -16.00 14.89
CA GLU A 201 21.64 -16.26 13.46
C GLU A 201 20.27 -16.63 12.88
N THR A 202 19.51 -17.48 13.58
CA THR A 202 18.11 -17.80 13.22
C THR A 202 17.21 -16.55 13.25
N LYS A 203 17.32 -15.71 14.30
CA LYS A 203 16.61 -14.42 14.36
C LYS A 203 17.01 -13.46 13.22
N LEU A 204 18.30 -13.41 12.87
CA LEU A 204 18.80 -12.61 11.75
C LEU A 204 18.25 -13.11 10.41
N GLN A 205 18.18 -14.44 10.22
CA GLN A 205 17.62 -15.05 9.02
C GLN A 205 16.11 -14.76 8.88
N THR A 206 15.34 -14.89 9.97
CA THR A 206 13.91 -14.53 9.98
C THR A 206 13.73 -13.05 9.66
N ALA A 207 14.41 -12.14 10.37
CA ALA A 207 14.31 -10.70 10.11
C ALA A 207 14.77 -10.29 8.70
N SER A 208 15.73 -11.01 8.12
CA SER A 208 16.15 -10.83 6.72
C SER A 208 15.06 -11.30 5.74
N SER A 209 14.36 -12.39 6.04
CA SER A 209 13.22 -12.84 5.22
C SER A 209 12.04 -11.85 5.26
N GLU A 210 11.71 -11.33 6.45
CA GLU A 210 10.68 -10.30 6.66
C GLU A 210 11.03 -8.99 5.92
N LEU A 211 12.27 -8.53 6.04
CA LEU A 211 12.77 -7.34 5.32
C LEU A 211 12.68 -7.51 3.80
N ASN A 212 12.95 -8.71 3.28
CA ASN A 212 12.85 -8.99 1.85
C ASN A 212 11.38 -9.11 1.38
N ALA A 213 10.47 -9.61 2.22
CA ALA A 213 9.03 -9.60 1.95
C ALA A 213 8.47 -8.17 1.92
N ALA A 214 8.79 -7.35 2.92
CA ALA A 214 8.39 -5.93 2.97
C ALA A 214 8.96 -5.13 1.77
N ARG A 215 10.19 -5.44 1.33
CA ARG A 215 10.80 -4.87 0.11
C ARG A 215 10.12 -5.31 -1.19
N LEU A 216 9.38 -6.41 -1.20
CA LEU A 216 8.54 -6.83 -2.32
C LEU A 216 7.21 -6.05 -2.30
N GLU A 217 6.55 -6.04 -1.15
CA GLU A 217 5.26 -5.36 -0.92
C GLU A 217 5.35 -3.84 -1.18
N VAL A 218 6.46 -3.19 -0.83
CA VAL A 218 6.73 -1.79 -1.17
C VAL A 218 6.79 -1.59 -2.69
N LYS A 219 7.48 -2.46 -3.43
CA LYS A 219 7.56 -2.35 -4.90
C LYS A 219 6.20 -2.59 -5.58
N GLU A 220 5.40 -3.50 -5.04
CA GLU A 220 4.03 -3.73 -5.51
C GLU A 220 3.14 -2.50 -5.27
N ARG A 221 3.29 -1.82 -4.12
CA ARG A 221 2.63 -0.53 -3.88
C ARG A 221 3.17 0.60 -4.75
N ASP A 222 4.48 0.67 -5.01
CA ASP A 222 5.05 1.68 -5.90
C ASP A 222 4.56 1.50 -7.35
N LEU A 223 4.41 0.26 -7.81
CA LEU A 223 3.78 -0.06 -9.11
C LEU A 223 2.31 0.38 -9.15
N GLU A 224 1.53 0.11 -8.11
CA GLU A 224 0.13 0.55 -8.02
C GLU A 224 0.00 2.09 -7.90
N ILE A 225 0.90 2.74 -7.18
CA ILE A 225 0.99 4.21 -7.10
C ILE A 225 1.32 4.78 -8.49
N MET A 226 2.20 4.15 -9.28
CA MET A 226 2.42 4.58 -10.67
C MET A 226 1.20 4.33 -11.56
N ARG A 227 0.49 3.20 -11.39
CA ARG A 227 -0.76 2.88 -12.09
C ARG A 227 -1.82 3.97 -11.82
N LEU A 228 -2.13 4.23 -10.55
CA LEU A 228 -3.07 5.25 -10.11
C LEU A 228 -2.67 6.67 -10.56
N ASN A 229 -1.38 7.02 -10.50
CA ASN A 229 -0.90 8.30 -11.02
C ASN A 229 -1.03 8.42 -12.55
N SER A 230 -0.95 7.31 -13.30
CA SER A 230 -1.20 7.32 -14.75
C SER A 230 -2.69 7.52 -15.07
N GLU A 231 -3.58 6.84 -14.33
CA GLU A 231 -5.04 7.03 -14.44
C GLU A 231 -5.43 8.47 -14.07
N PHE A 232 -4.86 9.02 -12.99
CA PHE A 232 -5.13 10.39 -12.55
C PHE A 232 -4.66 11.43 -13.56
N LYS A 233 -3.49 11.24 -14.20
CA LYS A 233 -3.02 12.11 -15.30
C LYS A 233 -3.89 11.99 -16.55
N GLY A 234 -4.48 10.83 -16.81
CA GLY A 234 -5.50 10.66 -17.85
C GLY A 234 -6.76 11.50 -17.56
N ALA A 235 -7.23 11.46 -16.31
CA ALA A 235 -8.39 12.24 -15.87
C ALA A 235 -8.15 13.77 -15.90
N ASP A 236 -6.98 14.23 -15.44
CA ASP A 236 -6.65 15.67 -15.34
C ASP A 236 -6.62 16.36 -16.72
N ASN A 237 -6.19 15.63 -17.77
CA ASN A 237 -6.28 16.10 -19.16
C ASN A 237 -7.72 16.21 -19.68
N SER A 238 -8.66 15.40 -19.19
CA SER A 238 -10.09 15.48 -19.56
C SER A 238 -10.82 16.64 -18.86
N ILE A 239 -10.23 17.23 -17.82
CA ILE A 239 -10.84 18.30 -17.00
C ILE A 239 -10.26 19.68 -17.37
N ARG A 240 -9.11 19.73 -18.07
CA ARG A 240 -8.38 20.96 -18.40
C ARG A 240 -8.71 21.62 -19.74
N SER A 241 -9.68 21.10 -20.50
CA SER A 241 -10.33 21.86 -21.59
C SER A 241 -11.23 22.96 -21.01
N GLY A 242 -10.63 24.07 -20.58
CA GLY A 242 -11.35 25.20 -19.98
C GLY A 242 -12.47 25.74 -20.88
N ASP A 243 -12.23 25.76 -22.19
CA ASP A 243 -13.22 26.17 -23.20
C ASP A 243 -14.47 25.28 -23.18
N ASP A 244 -14.36 23.95 -23.03
CA ASP A 244 -15.52 23.06 -23.02
C ASP A 244 -16.39 23.27 -21.77
N PHE A 245 -15.78 23.53 -20.62
CA PHE A 245 -16.51 23.87 -19.40
C PHE A 245 -17.15 25.27 -19.48
N GLN A 246 -16.44 26.26 -20.03
CA GLN A 246 -17.01 27.61 -20.20
C GLN A 246 -18.12 27.65 -21.26
N ASN A 247 -17.99 26.89 -22.36
CA ASN A 247 -19.03 26.77 -23.38
C ASN A 247 -20.26 26.01 -22.86
N THR A 248 -20.08 24.98 -22.02
CA THR A 248 -21.22 24.28 -21.39
C THR A 248 -21.90 25.15 -20.33
N VAL A 249 -21.15 25.90 -19.51
CA VAL A 249 -21.73 26.88 -18.56
C VAL A 249 -22.47 28.00 -19.29
N ALA A 250 -21.92 28.55 -20.38
CA ALA A 250 -22.61 29.55 -21.20
C ALA A 250 -23.92 28.99 -21.77
N ARG A 251 -23.88 27.81 -22.39
CA ARG A 251 -25.05 27.15 -22.97
C ARG A 251 -26.11 26.75 -21.93
N LEU A 252 -25.70 26.44 -20.69
CA LEU A 252 -26.62 26.20 -19.58
C LEU A 252 -27.27 27.51 -19.11
N ASN A 253 -26.54 28.63 -19.10
CA ASN A 253 -27.12 29.94 -18.81
C ASN A 253 -28.12 30.35 -19.91
N ASP A 254 -27.79 30.20 -21.20
CA ASP A 254 -28.72 30.43 -22.32
C ASP A 254 -30.02 29.60 -22.16
N GLN A 255 -29.90 28.35 -21.70
CA GLN A 255 -31.05 27.49 -21.42
C GLN A 255 -31.85 27.92 -20.18
N ILE A 256 -31.18 28.41 -19.13
CA ILE A 256 -31.83 28.95 -17.92
C ILE A 256 -32.60 30.23 -18.27
N ASP A 257 -32.01 31.14 -19.04
CA ASP A 257 -32.65 32.39 -19.44
C ASP A 257 -33.83 32.15 -20.39
N TYR A 258 -33.71 31.20 -21.34
CA TYR A 258 -34.85 30.74 -22.15
C TYR A 258 -35.97 30.14 -21.29
N LEU A 259 -35.63 29.35 -20.27
CA LEU A 259 -36.62 28.77 -19.35
C LEU A 259 -37.29 29.84 -18.47
N HIS A 260 -36.57 30.89 -18.07
CA HIS A 260 -37.14 32.05 -17.37
C HIS A 260 -38.08 32.85 -18.28
N GLU A 261 -37.68 33.19 -19.51
CA GLU A 261 -38.56 33.87 -20.47
C GLU A 261 -39.80 33.02 -20.81
N ARG A 262 -39.63 31.69 -20.90
CA ARG A 262 -40.77 30.79 -21.10
C ARG A 262 -41.68 30.68 -19.86
N ALA A 263 -41.12 30.76 -18.65
CA ALA A 263 -41.90 30.84 -17.43
C ALA A 263 -42.69 32.16 -17.34
N GLU A 264 -42.06 33.30 -17.60
CA GLU A 264 -42.76 34.60 -17.59
C GLU A 264 -43.87 34.70 -18.64
N THR A 265 -43.67 34.15 -19.83
CA THR A 265 -44.74 34.09 -20.86
C THR A 265 -45.89 33.22 -20.38
N LEU A 266 -45.63 32.04 -19.81
CA LEU A 266 -46.67 31.17 -19.25
C LEU A 266 -47.39 31.77 -18.02
N GLU A 267 -46.70 32.58 -17.20
CA GLU A 267 -47.32 33.34 -16.11
C GLU A 267 -48.22 34.47 -16.62
N ARG A 268 -47.79 35.19 -17.67
CA ARG A 268 -48.63 36.18 -18.36
C ARG A 268 -49.86 35.54 -19.00
N GLU A 269 -49.69 34.45 -19.76
CA GLU A 269 -50.79 33.65 -20.32
C GLU A 269 -51.77 33.19 -19.22
N ASN A 270 -51.28 32.67 -18.09
CA ASN A 270 -52.11 32.29 -16.93
C ASN A 270 -52.86 33.48 -16.32
N LYS A 271 -52.21 34.64 -16.18
CA LYS A 271 -52.81 35.84 -15.62
C LYS A 271 -53.92 36.36 -16.53
N GLU A 272 -53.68 36.42 -17.84
CA GLU A 272 -54.66 36.83 -18.84
C GLU A 272 -55.87 35.88 -18.87
N GLN A 273 -55.66 34.56 -18.81
CA GLN A 273 -56.75 33.58 -18.70
C GLN A 273 -57.58 33.76 -17.41
N ARG A 274 -56.92 34.04 -16.26
CA ARG A 274 -57.62 34.34 -15.00
C ARG A 274 -58.43 35.64 -15.11
N GLU A 275 -57.89 36.68 -15.74
CA GLU A 275 -58.61 37.93 -15.98
C GLU A 275 -59.78 37.76 -16.96
N GLN A 276 -59.64 36.94 -18.00
CA GLN A 276 -60.74 36.56 -18.90
C GLN A 276 -61.86 35.83 -18.14
N PHE A 277 -61.52 34.78 -17.39
CA PHE A 277 -62.49 34.05 -16.56
C PHE A 277 -63.18 34.96 -15.52
N HIS A 278 -62.46 35.92 -14.94
CA HIS A 278 -63.07 36.93 -14.06
C HIS A 278 -64.02 37.88 -14.80
N LYS A 279 -63.71 38.29 -16.04
CA LYS A 279 -64.60 39.11 -16.88
C LYS A 279 -65.87 38.34 -17.26
N GLU A 280 -65.74 37.09 -17.74
CA GLU A 280 -66.88 36.22 -18.06
C GLU A 280 -67.76 35.95 -16.83
N LYS A 281 -67.16 35.68 -15.67
CA LYS A 281 -67.88 35.50 -14.41
C LYS A 281 -68.67 36.74 -13.99
N GLU A 282 -68.15 37.94 -14.22
CA GLU A 282 -68.88 39.20 -14.00
C GLU A 282 -69.94 39.48 -15.07
N GLU A 283 -69.75 39.08 -16.33
CA GLU A 283 -70.80 39.14 -17.34
C GLU A 283 -71.95 38.17 -17.05
N LEU A 284 -71.66 36.94 -16.65
CA LEU A 284 -72.67 35.96 -16.23
C LEU A 284 -73.45 36.46 -15.01
N ARG A 285 -72.79 37.12 -14.05
CA ARG A 285 -73.47 37.79 -12.93
C ARG A 285 -74.39 38.91 -13.39
N LYS A 286 -73.94 39.77 -14.31
CA LYS A 286 -74.76 40.87 -14.88
C LYS A 286 -75.98 40.32 -15.62
N ARG A 287 -75.81 39.29 -16.46
CA ARG A 287 -76.91 38.62 -17.17
C ARG A 287 -77.90 37.95 -16.21
N TRP A 288 -77.42 37.27 -15.17
CA TRP A 288 -78.27 36.67 -14.14
C TRP A 288 -79.11 37.71 -13.40
N VAL A 289 -78.50 38.83 -12.99
CA VAL A 289 -79.21 39.95 -12.36
C VAL A 289 -80.20 40.61 -13.33
N GLN A 290 -79.93 40.67 -14.63
CA GLN A 290 -80.90 41.12 -15.63
C GLN A 290 -82.10 40.18 -15.71
N THR A 291 -81.88 38.87 -15.86
CA THR A 291 -82.97 37.88 -15.96
C THR A 291 -83.86 37.82 -14.71
N GLU A 292 -83.30 37.98 -13.51
CA GLU A 292 -84.12 37.99 -12.28
C GLU A 292 -84.93 39.31 -12.15
N ASN A 293 -84.39 40.45 -12.61
CA ASN A 293 -85.14 41.71 -12.67
C ASN A 293 -86.28 41.67 -13.70
N GLU A 294 -86.10 40.99 -14.83
CA GLU A 294 -87.18 40.79 -15.81
C GLU A 294 -88.26 39.84 -15.28
N ARG A 295 -87.86 38.79 -14.55
CA ARG A 295 -88.78 37.86 -13.88
C ARG A 295 -89.65 38.55 -12.83
N VAL A 296 -89.09 39.46 -12.03
CA VAL A 296 -89.83 40.25 -11.03
C VAL A 296 -90.81 41.23 -11.67
N ARG A 297 -90.54 41.72 -12.90
CA ARG A 297 -91.41 42.68 -13.61
C ARG A 297 -92.67 42.10 -14.25
N LEU A 298 -92.82 40.78 -14.29
CA LEU A 298 -93.93 40.09 -14.98
C LEU A 298 -94.94 39.43 -14.01
N SER A 299 -94.92 39.79 -12.72
CA SER A 299 -95.64 39.07 -11.66
C SER A 299 -96.79 39.84 -10.98
N ASP A 300 -97.23 40.98 -11.51
CA ASP A 300 -98.26 41.84 -10.88
C ASP A 300 -99.51 42.09 -11.76
N GLN A 301 -100.66 41.64 -11.23
CA GLN A 301 -102.04 42.09 -11.51
C GLN A 301 -102.73 41.68 -12.86
N PRO A 302 -104.08 41.73 -12.98
CA PRO A 302 -105.01 40.81 -12.29
C PRO A 302 -106.25 40.38 -13.15
N ALA A 303 -107.25 39.73 -12.50
CA ALA A 303 -108.69 39.75 -12.87
C ALA A 303 -109.16 38.82 -14.05
N ILE A 304 -110.45 38.46 -14.28
CA ILE A 304 -111.72 38.68 -13.53
C ILE A 304 -112.85 37.66 -13.93
N THR A 305 -113.80 37.40 -13.01
CA THR A 305 -115.20 36.85 -13.17
C THR A 305 -115.55 35.48 -13.82
N SER A 306 -116.46 34.78 -13.12
CA SER A 306 -117.50 33.82 -13.59
C SER A 306 -118.84 34.59 -13.79
N PRO A 307 -120.04 34.08 -14.23
CA PRO A 307 -120.49 32.70 -14.54
C PRO A 307 -121.38 32.57 -15.82
N VAL A 308 -122.15 31.47 -15.98
CA VAL A 308 -123.57 31.36 -16.44
C VAL A 308 -123.89 30.03 -17.17
N SER A 309 -125.07 29.46 -16.90
CA SER A 309 -125.67 28.23 -17.52
C SER A 309 -126.55 28.60 -18.75
N PRO A 310 -127.61 27.90 -19.23
CA PRO A 310 -128.20 26.58 -18.91
C PRO A 310 -128.49 25.69 -20.16
N ALA A 311 -129.15 24.54 -19.94
CA ALA A 311 -129.95 23.84 -20.95
C ALA A 311 -131.18 23.16 -20.30
N VAL A 312 -132.25 22.95 -21.07
CA VAL A 312 -133.59 22.49 -20.63
C VAL A 312 -134.00 21.22 -21.38
N SER A 313 -134.82 20.35 -20.80
CA SER A 313 -135.73 19.47 -21.59
C SER A 313 -136.82 18.77 -20.78
N ASN A 314 -137.96 18.53 -21.47
CA ASN A 314 -138.99 17.49 -21.25
C ASN A 314 -139.97 17.60 -20.05
N ALA A 315 -141.23 17.15 -20.13
CA ALA A 315 -142.12 16.85 -21.28
C ALA A 315 -143.58 16.56 -20.78
N SER A 316 -144.54 16.42 -21.72
CA SER A 316 -145.85 15.74 -21.56
C SER A 316 -146.94 16.46 -20.72
N SER A 317 -148.20 16.00 -20.74
CA SER A 317 -149.24 16.21 -21.77
C SER A 317 -150.61 15.65 -21.28
N THR A 318 -151.75 16.16 -21.82
CA THR A 318 -153.13 15.59 -21.70
C THR A 318 -153.76 15.49 -20.28
N ALA A 319 -155.08 15.50 -20.05
CA ALA A 319 -156.25 15.83 -20.89
C ALA A 319 -157.50 16.20 -20.03
N GLU A 320 -158.45 16.90 -20.69
CA GLU A 320 -159.92 16.79 -20.60
C GLU A 320 -160.79 17.04 -19.34
N VAL A 321 -161.84 17.86 -19.60
CA VAL A 321 -163.24 17.78 -19.13
C VAL A 321 -163.55 18.04 -17.63
N GLU A 322 -163.83 19.32 -17.34
CA GLU A 322 -165.14 19.70 -16.76
C GLU A 322 -165.94 20.42 -17.87
N ARG A 323 -166.90 19.78 -18.54
CA ARG A 323 -168.31 19.51 -18.16
C ARG A 323 -169.22 20.75 -18.00
N LEU A 324 -169.93 21.01 -19.11
CA LEU A 324 -171.39 21.21 -19.18
C LEU A 324 -172.04 22.30 -18.30
N ARG A 325 -172.44 23.39 -18.97
CA ARG A 325 -173.86 23.73 -19.22
C ARG A 325 -173.91 24.88 -20.25
N ALA A 326 -174.58 24.82 -21.40
CA ALA A 326 -175.84 24.17 -21.79
C ALA A 326 -177.05 24.73 -20.99
N GLU A 327 -178.15 25.16 -21.60
CA GLU A 327 -178.52 25.14 -23.02
C GLU A 327 -179.74 26.05 -23.27
N CYS A 328 -179.98 26.41 -24.54
CA CYS A 328 -181.28 26.68 -25.18
C CYS A 328 -182.36 27.62 -24.58
N ALA A 329 -183.17 28.13 -25.52
CA ALA A 329 -184.47 28.77 -25.36
C ALA A 329 -184.52 30.23 -24.82
N ASN A 330 -185.48 31.06 -25.24
CA ASN A 330 -186.66 30.72 -26.02
C ASN A 330 -186.81 31.45 -27.38
N ILE A 331 -187.22 30.66 -28.37
CA ILE A 331 -187.68 31.09 -29.69
C ILE A 331 -189.23 31.27 -29.63
N LYS A 332 -189.84 31.93 -30.62
CA LYS A 332 -191.32 32.08 -30.75
C LYS A 332 -192.02 32.84 -29.60
N SER A 333 -191.76 34.15 -29.52
CA SER A 333 -192.88 35.08 -29.28
C SER A 333 -193.42 35.56 -30.64
N LEU A 334 -194.30 34.74 -31.23
CA LEU A 334 -195.33 35.07 -32.23
C LEU A 334 -194.97 36.19 -33.24
N TYR A 335 -194.62 35.91 -34.49
CA TYR A 335 -195.47 35.16 -35.46
C TYR A 335 -196.93 35.68 -35.56
N ALA A 336 -197.20 36.89 -35.08
CA ALA A 336 -198.54 37.48 -35.04
C ALA A 336 -198.98 38.13 -36.37
N GLN A 337 -198.05 38.56 -37.23
CA GLN A 337 -198.40 39.17 -38.52
C GLN A 337 -197.40 38.90 -39.65
N THR A 338 -197.00 37.62 -39.75
CA THR A 338 -196.53 37.00 -41.01
C THR A 338 -197.67 36.97 -42.04
N ARG A 339 -198.01 38.15 -42.59
CA ARG A 339 -199.12 38.36 -43.53
C ARG A 339 -198.73 39.27 -44.68
N ASP A 340 -197.98 40.34 -44.41
CA ASP A 340 -197.53 41.29 -45.45
C ASP A 340 -196.28 40.77 -46.20
N GLN A 341 -195.73 39.63 -45.76
CA GLN A 341 -194.58 38.89 -46.32
C GLN A 341 -194.69 38.47 -47.79
N LEU A 342 -195.80 38.73 -48.49
CA LEU A 342 -196.02 38.34 -49.88
C LEU A 342 -195.89 39.49 -50.89
N GLN A 343 -195.73 40.75 -50.45
CA GLN A 343 -195.62 41.89 -51.37
C GLN A 343 -194.16 42.31 -51.66
N ASP A 344 -193.23 42.14 -50.71
CA ASP A 344 -191.81 42.48 -50.89
C ASP A 344 -191.00 41.43 -51.68
N LEU A 345 -191.55 40.23 -51.92
CA LEU A 345 -190.82 39.14 -52.59
C LEU A 345 -190.38 39.48 -54.03
N LEU A 346 -190.98 40.49 -54.68
CA LEU A 346 -190.53 41.01 -55.97
C LEU A 346 -189.25 41.87 -55.90
N GLN A 347 -188.80 42.31 -54.71
CA GLN A 347 -187.52 43.01 -54.54
C GLN A 347 -186.35 42.05 -54.28
N SER A 348 -186.62 40.85 -53.75
CA SER A 348 -185.59 39.87 -53.34
C SER A 348 -184.68 39.38 -54.47
N GLY A 349 -185.15 39.34 -55.72
CA GLY A 349 -184.36 38.82 -56.85
C GLY A 349 -183.08 39.60 -57.19
N ASN A 350 -182.90 40.83 -56.67
CA ASN A 350 -181.75 41.69 -56.98
C ASN A 350 -180.75 41.89 -55.81
N SER A 351 -181.07 41.43 -54.59
CA SER A 351 -180.13 41.48 -53.44
C SER A 351 -179.08 40.38 -53.51
N ASP A 352 -179.52 39.16 -53.84
CA ASP A 352 -178.78 37.94 -53.51
C ASP A 352 -177.57 37.74 -54.44
N ALA A 353 -177.74 38.07 -55.72
CA ALA A 353 -176.66 38.13 -56.71
C ALA A 353 -175.58 39.18 -56.39
N ARG A 354 -175.88 40.15 -55.50
CA ARG A 354 -174.93 41.16 -55.02
C ARG A 354 -174.19 40.69 -53.77
N GLN A 355 -174.91 40.14 -52.78
CA GLN A 355 -174.29 39.59 -51.56
C GLN A 355 -173.32 38.44 -51.86
N ALA A 356 -173.66 37.54 -52.79
CA ALA A 356 -172.76 36.46 -53.20
C ALA A 356 -171.42 36.95 -53.78
N ARG A 357 -171.41 38.10 -54.48
CA ARG A 357 -170.18 38.71 -55.02
C ARG A 357 -169.34 39.41 -53.96
N GLU A 358 -169.96 40.04 -52.97
CA GLU A 358 -169.23 40.66 -51.86
C GLU A 358 -168.62 39.60 -50.91
N GLN A 359 -169.32 38.49 -50.67
CA GLN A 359 -168.78 37.34 -49.92
C GLN A 359 -167.60 36.67 -50.65
N ALA A 360 -167.67 36.50 -51.97
CA ALA A 360 -166.54 35.97 -52.74
C ALA A 360 -165.27 36.82 -52.56
N LYS A 361 -165.38 38.15 -52.66
CA LYS A 361 -164.25 39.07 -52.44
C LYS A 361 -163.67 39.00 -51.03
N SER A 362 -164.50 38.89 -49.98
CA SER A 362 -163.99 38.81 -48.61
C SER A 362 -163.30 37.50 -48.30
N THR A 363 -163.72 36.39 -48.93
CA THR A 363 -162.95 35.13 -48.88
C THR A 363 -161.63 35.21 -49.64
N GLU A 364 -161.59 35.89 -50.79
CA GLU A 364 -160.34 36.06 -51.56
C GLU A 364 -159.33 36.95 -50.83
N SER A 365 -159.75 38.05 -50.20
CA SER A 365 -158.85 38.90 -49.42
C SER A 365 -158.31 38.17 -48.17
N SER A 366 -159.14 37.37 -47.49
CA SER A 366 -158.71 36.55 -46.35
C SER A 366 -157.66 35.50 -46.75
N LEU A 367 -157.87 34.80 -47.88
CA LEU A 367 -156.91 33.81 -48.39
C LEU A 367 -155.60 34.46 -48.87
N ARG A 368 -155.66 35.64 -49.50
CA ARG A 368 -154.44 36.42 -49.85
C ARG A 368 -153.65 36.81 -48.59
N GLN A 369 -154.34 37.26 -47.55
CA GLN A 369 -153.70 37.66 -46.28
C GLN A 369 -153.03 36.46 -45.59
N GLN A 370 -153.71 35.30 -45.52
CA GLN A 370 -153.12 34.05 -45.01
C GLN A 370 -151.91 33.58 -45.84
N LEU A 371 -151.96 33.72 -47.17
CA LEU A 371 -150.85 33.36 -48.05
C LEU A 371 -149.64 34.30 -47.84
N GLU A 372 -149.86 35.59 -47.68
CA GLU A 372 -148.79 36.56 -47.42
C GLU A 372 -148.17 36.36 -46.02
N GLU A 373 -148.98 36.02 -45.02
CA GLU A 373 -148.52 35.69 -43.66
C GLU A 373 -147.75 34.35 -43.61
N ALA A 374 -148.17 33.36 -44.41
CA ALA A 374 -147.42 32.13 -44.63
C ALA A 374 -146.09 32.39 -45.37
N GLN A 375 -146.06 33.31 -46.35
CA GLN A 375 -144.83 33.69 -47.06
C GLN A 375 -143.87 34.44 -46.13
N ARG A 376 -144.34 35.38 -45.31
CA ARG A 376 -143.52 36.09 -44.30
C ARG A 376 -142.95 35.12 -43.26
N THR A 377 -143.78 34.26 -42.67
CA THR A 377 -143.30 33.24 -41.71
C THR A 377 -142.42 32.15 -42.35
N SER A 378 -142.48 31.96 -43.67
CA SER A 378 -141.51 31.14 -44.41
C SER A 378 -140.19 31.89 -44.62
N ALA A 379 -140.22 33.17 -45.00
CA ALA A 379 -139.02 34.00 -45.16
C ALA A 379 -138.26 34.15 -43.82
N ASP A 380 -138.97 34.39 -42.71
CA ASP A 380 -138.39 34.44 -41.37
C ASP A 380 -137.70 33.12 -40.97
N LYS A 381 -138.23 31.97 -41.43
CA LYS A 381 -137.59 30.66 -41.20
C LYS A 381 -136.34 30.49 -42.06
N VAL A 382 -136.37 30.90 -43.32
CA VAL A 382 -135.21 30.86 -44.22
C VAL A 382 -134.09 31.75 -43.65
N ALA A 383 -134.37 33.01 -43.32
CA ALA A 383 -133.38 33.92 -42.75
C ALA A 383 -132.76 33.40 -41.43
N ARG A 384 -133.56 32.75 -40.57
CA ARG A 384 -133.04 32.09 -39.35
C ARG A 384 -132.14 30.89 -39.67
N LEU A 385 -132.50 30.07 -40.66
CA LEU A 385 -131.68 28.93 -41.09
C LEU A 385 -130.39 29.38 -41.79
N GLU A 386 -130.41 30.48 -42.55
CA GLU A 386 -129.23 31.11 -43.14
C GLU A 386 -128.29 31.69 -42.08
N SER A 387 -128.84 32.32 -41.03
CA SER A 387 -128.08 32.75 -39.85
C SER A 387 -127.43 31.55 -39.14
N GLN A 388 -128.19 30.49 -38.88
CA GLN A 388 -127.67 29.27 -38.22
C GLN A 388 -126.63 28.53 -39.08
N LEU A 389 -126.80 28.51 -40.40
CA LEU A 389 -125.78 27.97 -41.32
C LEU A 389 -124.50 28.81 -41.28
N SER A 390 -124.61 30.14 -41.20
CA SER A 390 -123.46 31.05 -41.08
C SER A 390 -122.73 30.85 -39.74
N GLU A 391 -123.47 30.72 -38.64
CA GLU A 391 -122.91 30.40 -37.30
C GLU A 391 -122.20 29.04 -37.29
N LEU A 392 -122.81 28.01 -37.88
CA LEU A 392 -122.21 26.66 -37.97
C LEU A 392 -120.99 26.64 -38.90
N GLN A 393 -120.98 27.42 -39.99
CA GLN A 393 -119.80 27.57 -40.85
C GLN A 393 -118.66 28.28 -40.12
N GLN A 394 -118.93 29.32 -39.34
CA GLN A 394 -117.93 29.98 -38.50
C GLN A 394 -117.38 29.00 -37.44
N GLN A 395 -118.25 28.29 -36.71
CA GLN A 395 -117.83 27.28 -35.73
C GLN A 395 -117.00 26.16 -36.37
N ALA A 396 -117.30 25.77 -37.61
CA ALA A 396 -116.50 24.79 -38.36
C ALA A 396 -115.12 25.34 -38.75
N ALA A 397 -115.03 26.61 -39.14
CA ALA A 397 -113.78 27.30 -39.45
C ALA A 397 -112.90 27.46 -38.20
N ASP A 398 -113.48 27.90 -37.08
CA ASP A 398 -112.80 27.98 -35.78
C ASP A 398 -112.31 26.58 -35.36
N SER A 399 -113.14 25.55 -35.55
CA SER A 399 -112.79 24.15 -35.29
C SER A 399 -111.71 23.59 -36.25
N SER A 400 -111.46 24.18 -37.42
CA SER A 400 -110.23 23.90 -38.20
C SER A 400 -109.02 24.65 -37.66
N ALA A 401 -109.14 25.93 -37.31
CA ALA A 401 -108.04 26.72 -36.76
C ALA A 401 -107.50 26.12 -35.45
N PHE A 402 -108.38 25.66 -34.54
CA PHE A 402 -107.97 24.94 -33.33
C PHE A 402 -107.26 23.61 -33.63
N ARG A 403 -107.63 22.89 -34.71
CA ARG A 403 -106.94 21.66 -35.12
C ARG A 403 -105.57 21.93 -35.74
N GLU A 404 -105.42 23.01 -36.51
CA GLU A 404 -104.12 23.44 -37.03
C GLU A 404 -103.18 23.92 -35.91
N LEU A 405 -103.72 24.66 -34.93
CA LEU A 405 -103.00 25.06 -33.73
C LEU A 405 -102.54 23.83 -32.92
N ALA A 406 -103.43 22.85 -32.71
CA ALA A 406 -103.08 21.60 -32.03
C ALA A 406 -101.97 20.83 -32.76
N GLN A 407 -102.08 20.62 -34.08
CA GLN A 407 -101.03 19.98 -34.88
C GLN A 407 -99.70 20.75 -34.84
N SER A 408 -99.75 22.09 -34.77
CA SER A 408 -98.54 22.91 -34.62
C SER A 408 -97.86 22.67 -33.28
N ARG A 409 -98.65 22.60 -32.18
CA ARG A 409 -98.14 22.28 -30.84
C ARG A 409 -97.68 20.83 -30.70
N ASP A 410 -98.31 19.87 -31.38
CA ASP A 410 -97.82 18.48 -31.43
C ASP A 410 -96.43 18.39 -32.10
N ARG A 411 -96.21 19.14 -33.19
CA ARG A 411 -94.90 19.23 -33.86
C ARG A 411 -93.84 19.84 -32.94
N GLU A 412 -94.17 20.94 -32.27
CA GLU A 412 -93.31 21.59 -31.26
C GLU A 412 -92.98 20.63 -30.10
N ILE A 413 -93.97 19.91 -29.58
CA ILE A 413 -93.79 18.87 -28.54
C ILE A 413 -92.87 17.74 -29.04
N THR A 414 -92.96 17.31 -30.30
CA THR A 414 -92.00 16.33 -30.85
C THR A 414 -90.58 16.90 -30.95
N GLN A 415 -90.40 18.13 -31.44
CA GLN A 415 -89.09 18.77 -31.50
C GLN A 415 -88.46 18.94 -30.11
N LEU A 416 -89.24 19.33 -29.10
CA LEU A 416 -88.78 19.44 -27.72
C LEU A 416 -88.42 18.06 -27.11
N LYS A 417 -89.15 17.00 -27.45
CA LYS A 417 -88.79 15.62 -27.06
C LYS A 417 -87.48 15.16 -27.71
N ASP A 418 -87.26 15.46 -28.98
CA ASP A 418 -86.03 15.11 -29.69
C ASP A 418 -84.82 15.89 -29.17
N GLN A 419 -84.99 17.19 -28.88
CA GLN A 419 -83.98 18.01 -28.21
C GLN A 419 -83.67 17.51 -26.79
N LEU A 420 -84.69 17.07 -26.04
CA LEU A 420 -84.50 16.47 -24.72
C LEU A 420 -83.72 15.15 -24.81
N GLN A 421 -84.06 14.26 -25.74
CA GLN A 421 -83.29 13.02 -25.98
C GLN A 421 -81.86 13.30 -26.43
N GLN A 422 -81.63 14.28 -27.31
CA GLN A 422 -80.28 14.66 -27.72
C GLN A 422 -79.46 15.20 -26.55
N SER A 423 -80.10 15.96 -25.66
CA SER A 423 -79.48 16.49 -24.43
C SER A 423 -79.18 15.38 -23.42
N GLN A 424 -80.08 14.40 -23.27
CA GLN A 424 -79.86 13.20 -22.43
C GLN A 424 -78.67 12.37 -22.93
N ARG A 425 -78.54 12.15 -24.25
CA ARG A 425 -77.38 11.45 -24.83
C ARG A 425 -76.07 12.19 -24.57
N LYS A 426 -76.06 13.52 -24.77
CA LYS A 426 -74.92 14.38 -24.42
C LYS A 426 -74.53 14.29 -22.93
N ILE A 427 -75.52 14.19 -22.03
CA ILE A 427 -75.26 14.00 -20.60
C ILE A 427 -74.59 12.63 -20.36
N THR A 428 -75.13 11.53 -20.90
CA THR A 428 -74.53 10.20 -20.71
C THR A 428 -73.12 10.09 -21.32
N ASP A 429 -72.87 10.76 -22.45
CA ASP A 429 -71.54 10.81 -23.08
C ASP A 429 -70.53 11.58 -22.20
N LEU A 430 -70.96 12.71 -21.62
CA LEU A 430 -70.15 13.50 -20.69
C LEU A 430 -69.93 12.80 -19.34
N GLU A 431 -70.90 12.04 -18.85
CA GLU A 431 -70.76 11.19 -17.66
C GLU A 431 -69.74 10.07 -17.91
N ALA A 432 -69.78 9.41 -19.06
CA ALA A 432 -68.79 8.41 -19.47
C ALA A 432 -67.37 9.02 -19.59
N GLN A 433 -67.25 10.21 -20.19
CA GLN A 433 -65.98 10.95 -20.26
C GLN A 433 -65.47 11.35 -18.85
N MET A 434 -66.35 11.81 -17.96
CA MET A 434 -66.04 12.12 -16.57
C MET A 434 -65.57 10.89 -15.77
N HIS A 435 -66.18 9.72 -15.99
CA HIS A 435 -65.73 8.47 -15.37
C HIS A 435 -64.36 8.02 -15.90
N SER A 436 -64.13 8.09 -17.21
CA SER A 436 -62.82 7.83 -17.82
C SER A 436 -61.73 8.77 -17.30
N ALA A 437 -61.99 10.09 -17.28
CA ALA A 437 -61.08 11.09 -16.76
C ALA A 437 -60.77 10.89 -15.26
N ARG A 438 -61.74 10.43 -14.46
CA ARG A 438 -61.53 10.06 -13.05
C ARG A 438 -60.63 8.84 -12.90
N SER A 439 -60.80 7.80 -13.72
CA SER A 439 -59.90 6.63 -13.73
C SER A 439 -58.48 7.04 -14.09
N ASN A 440 -58.31 7.76 -15.21
CA ASN A 440 -56.99 8.23 -15.64
C ASN A 440 -56.31 9.12 -14.56
N ALA A 441 -57.09 9.86 -13.76
CA ALA A 441 -56.60 10.66 -12.64
C ALA A 441 -56.28 9.85 -11.36
N THR A 442 -56.91 8.68 -11.12
CA THR A 442 -56.46 7.75 -10.08
C THR A 442 -55.19 7.02 -10.52
N ASP A 443 -55.15 6.54 -11.76
CA ASP A 443 -54.04 5.75 -12.30
C ASP A 443 -52.75 6.59 -12.38
N ALA A 444 -52.86 7.85 -12.82
CA ALA A 444 -51.75 8.81 -12.81
C ALA A 444 -51.29 9.18 -11.39
N ARG A 445 -52.18 9.11 -10.39
CA ARG A 445 -51.83 9.37 -8.97
C ARG A 445 -51.10 8.18 -8.36
N GLU A 446 -51.59 6.96 -8.60
CA GLU A 446 -50.89 5.74 -8.16
C GLU A 446 -49.50 5.62 -8.80
N ALA A 447 -49.37 6.00 -10.09
CA ALA A 447 -48.06 6.10 -10.75
C ALA A 447 -47.16 7.16 -10.10
N ALA A 448 -47.69 8.34 -9.72
CA ALA A 448 -46.92 9.39 -9.04
C ALA A 448 -46.46 8.96 -7.64
N ASP A 449 -47.34 8.32 -6.85
CA ASP A 449 -47.01 7.81 -5.52
C ASP A 449 -46.01 6.63 -5.61
N ALA A 450 -46.08 5.78 -6.64
CA ALA A 450 -45.10 4.73 -6.91
C ALA A 450 -43.72 5.30 -7.31
N CYS A 451 -43.65 6.29 -8.20
CA CYS A 451 -42.42 7.00 -8.55
C CYS A 451 -41.79 7.68 -7.32
N LYS A 452 -42.61 8.26 -6.44
CA LYS A 452 -42.16 8.84 -5.18
C LYS A 452 -41.57 7.79 -4.23
N ALA A 453 -42.19 6.62 -4.10
CA ALA A 453 -41.66 5.52 -3.30
C ALA A 453 -40.29 5.02 -3.84
N GLN A 454 -40.10 4.98 -5.16
CA GLN A 454 -38.81 4.66 -5.77
C GLN A 454 -37.75 5.75 -5.48
N TYR A 455 -38.13 7.03 -5.53
CA TYR A 455 -37.26 8.14 -5.13
C TYR A 455 -36.84 8.06 -3.66
N ASP A 456 -37.78 7.83 -2.75
CA ASP A 456 -37.48 7.72 -1.31
C ASP A 456 -36.61 6.48 -0.99
N ALA A 457 -36.78 5.37 -1.72
CA ALA A 457 -35.94 4.18 -1.62
C ALA A 457 -34.51 4.43 -2.10
N THR A 458 -34.33 4.93 -3.32
CA THR A 458 -33.00 5.26 -3.89
C THR A 458 -32.27 6.35 -3.10
N LEU A 459 -33.00 7.32 -2.55
CA LEU A 459 -32.46 8.31 -1.62
C LEU A 459 -32.00 7.69 -0.29
N SER A 460 -32.63 6.60 0.16
CA SER A 460 -32.20 5.83 1.33
C SER A 460 -30.90 5.05 1.04
N GLU A 461 -30.82 4.39 -0.12
CA GLU A 461 -29.62 3.68 -0.58
C GLU A 461 -28.43 4.64 -0.73
N TYR A 462 -28.63 5.80 -1.34
CA TYR A 462 -27.62 6.86 -1.45
C TYR A 462 -27.11 7.32 -0.08
N LYS A 463 -28.00 7.54 0.90
CA LYS A 463 -27.61 7.89 2.29
C LYS A 463 -26.77 6.79 2.95
N GLN A 464 -27.09 5.52 2.71
CA GLN A 464 -26.30 4.39 3.21
C GLN A 464 -24.91 4.34 2.56
N LEU A 465 -24.83 4.51 1.24
CA LEU A 465 -23.57 4.54 0.50
C LEU A 465 -22.64 5.69 0.96
N VAL A 466 -23.20 6.87 1.20
CA VAL A 466 -22.45 8.02 1.76
C VAL A 466 -21.89 7.71 3.15
N GLU A 467 -22.63 7.02 4.02
CA GLU A 467 -22.12 6.65 5.34
C GLU A 467 -21.12 5.48 5.29
N GLN A 468 -21.21 4.59 4.30
CA GLN A 468 -20.16 3.62 4.00
C GLN A 468 -18.87 4.31 3.54
N HIS A 469 -18.96 5.30 2.64
CA HIS A 469 -17.81 6.09 2.20
C HIS A 469 -17.14 6.80 3.38
N ARG A 470 -17.91 7.44 4.28
CA ARG A 470 -17.37 8.06 5.49
C ARG A 470 -16.71 7.07 6.46
N LYS A 471 -17.08 5.78 6.45
CA LYS A 471 -16.38 4.74 7.23
C LYS A 471 -15.05 4.37 6.58
N LEU A 472 -15.03 4.22 5.25
CA LEU A 472 -13.81 4.04 4.46
C LEU A 472 -12.84 5.22 4.63
N ASP A 473 -13.31 6.47 4.54
CA ASP A 473 -12.49 7.67 4.76
C ASP A 473 -11.85 7.71 6.16
N ARG A 474 -12.58 7.28 7.19
CA ARG A 474 -12.06 7.17 8.57
C ARG A 474 -10.99 6.10 8.68
N SER A 475 -11.24 4.91 8.10
CA SER A 475 -10.27 3.81 8.07
C SER A 475 -9.01 4.16 7.27
N LEU A 476 -9.15 4.82 6.12
CA LEU A 476 -8.03 5.29 5.30
C LEU A 476 -7.19 6.34 6.05
N LYS A 477 -7.83 7.31 6.71
CA LYS A 477 -7.12 8.33 7.54
C LYS A 477 -6.38 7.69 8.72
N GLN A 478 -6.93 6.63 9.32
CA GLN A 478 -6.24 5.85 10.34
C GLN A 478 -5.03 5.11 9.75
N ALA A 479 -5.19 4.35 8.67
CA ALA A 479 -4.08 3.62 8.03
C ALA A 479 -2.95 4.56 7.57
N VAL A 480 -3.28 5.76 7.06
CA VAL A 480 -2.30 6.80 6.70
C VAL A 480 -1.55 7.33 7.94
N SER A 481 -2.21 7.48 9.09
CA SER A 481 -1.54 7.91 10.32
C SER A 481 -0.65 6.80 10.92
N GLU A 482 -1.07 5.54 10.82
CA GLU A 482 -0.29 4.36 11.21
C GLU A 482 0.98 4.21 10.34
N VAL A 483 0.86 4.31 9.01
CA VAL A 483 2.02 4.38 8.09
C VAL A 483 2.91 5.59 8.41
N GLY A 484 2.32 6.74 8.78
CA GLY A 484 3.06 7.92 9.23
C GLY A 484 3.84 7.71 10.54
N SER A 485 3.36 6.86 11.44
CA SER A 485 4.06 6.50 12.67
C SER A 485 5.16 5.46 12.43
N LEU A 486 4.90 4.45 11.59
CA LEU A 486 5.86 3.42 11.21
C LEU A 486 7.06 4.01 10.45
N LYS A 487 6.83 5.00 9.57
CA LYS A 487 7.93 5.74 8.90
C LYS A 487 8.86 6.41 9.91
N LYS A 488 8.33 7.14 10.91
CA LYS A 488 9.15 7.74 11.98
C LYS A 488 9.95 6.71 12.77
N GLN A 489 9.37 5.55 13.05
CA GLN A 489 10.09 4.45 13.71
C GLN A 489 11.20 3.86 12.83
N LEU A 490 11.00 3.81 11.51
CA LEU A 490 12.05 3.43 10.55
C LEU A 490 13.18 4.47 10.55
N ASP A 491 12.85 5.75 10.41
CA ASP A 491 13.81 6.86 10.43
C ASP A 491 14.67 6.82 11.72
N GLU A 492 14.03 6.63 12.87
CA GLU A 492 14.72 6.44 14.16
C GLU A 492 15.65 5.23 14.18
N ARG A 493 15.26 4.12 13.56
CA ARG A 493 16.09 2.90 13.49
C ARG A 493 17.29 3.11 12.57
N ASP A 494 17.13 3.79 11.44
CA ASP A 494 18.23 4.09 10.52
C ASP A 494 19.23 5.08 11.14
N HIS A 495 18.77 6.06 11.92
CA HIS A 495 19.65 6.89 12.75
C HIS A 495 20.41 6.07 13.80
N LYS A 496 19.76 5.11 14.47
CA LYS A 496 20.40 4.20 15.44
C LYS A 496 21.42 3.27 14.74
N LEU A 497 21.11 2.75 13.55
CA LEU A 497 22.03 1.93 12.74
C LEU A 497 23.24 2.73 12.25
N SER A 498 23.05 3.96 11.79
CA SER A 498 24.14 4.87 11.38
C SER A 498 25.10 5.16 12.54
N ASN A 499 24.55 5.46 13.73
CA ASN A 499 25.34 5.65 14.95
C ASN A 499 26.09 4.37 15.39
N LEU A 500 25.49 3.19 15.24
CA LEU A 500 26.16 1.91 15.52
C LEU A 500 27.27 1.60 14.51
N ALA A 501 27.03 1.82 13.21
CA ALA A 501 28.04 1.64 12.17
C ALA A 501 29.27 2.54 12.42
N ARG A 502 29.04 3.82 12.74
CA ARG A 502 30.09 4.76 13.13
C ARG A 502 30.91 4.26 14.32
N ARG A 503 30.25 3.80 15.40
CA ARG A 503 30.94 3.23 16.57
C ARG A 503 31.75 1.98 16.22
N CYS A 504 31.24 1.12 15.33
CA CYS A 504 31.97 -0.04 14.85
C CYS A 504 33.26 0.36 14.12
N ASP A 505 33.24 1.38 13.26
CA ASP A 505 34.45 1.87 12.61
C ASP A 505 35.41 2.61 13.57
N GLU A 506 34.90 3.34 14.57
CA GLU A 506 35.71 3.92 15.65
C GLU A 506 36.46 2.81 16.44
N TYR A 507 35.78 1.74 16.85
CA TYR A 507 36.42 0.58 17.49
C TYR A 507 37.40 -0.14 16.53
N ARG A 508 37.07 -0.25 15.24
CA ARG A 508 37.92 -0.88 14.22
C ARG A 508 39.21 -0.11 13.99
N MET A 509 39.17 1.22 14.06
CA MET A 509 40.35 2.08 13.98
C MET A 509 41.20 2.00 15.26
N SER A 510 40.57 2.00 16.44
CA SER A 510 41.29 1.74 17.71
C SER A 510 41.98 0.36 17.69
N HIS A 511 41.31 -0.70 17.25
CA HIS A 511 41.93 -2.03 17.14
C HIS A 511 43.12 -2.05 16.16
N LYS A 512 43.04 -1.36 15.01
CA LYS A 512 44.18 -1.20 14.09
C LYS A 512 45.37 -0.50 14.75
N GLN A 513 45.12 0.55 15.54
CA GLN A 513 46.14 1.28 16.28
C GLN A 513 46.79 0.38 17.34
N ASN A 514 46.00 -0.21 18.25
CA ASN A 514 46.50 -1.12 19.30
C ASN A 514 47.29 -2.31 18.70
N SER A 515 46.85 -2.82 17.54
CA SER A 515 47.57 -3.85 16.78
C SER A 515 48.92 -3.38 16.20
N SER A 516 49.05 -2.10 15.84
CA SER A 516 50.34 -1.51 15.41
C SER A 516 51.28 -1.26 16.59
N GLU A 517 50.74 -0.80 17.73
CA GLU A 517 51.47 -0.59 18.97
C GLU A 517 52.00 -1.91 19.54
N LEU A 518 51.15 -2.94 19.65
CA LEU A 518 51.57 -4.30 20.05
C LEU A 518 52.65 -4.89 19.12
N ARG A 519 52.59 -4.61 17.80
CA ARG A 519 53.66 -5.00 16.86
C ARG A 519 54.95 -4.19 17.08
N SER A 520 54.86 -2.95 17.55
CA SER A 520 56.03 -2.16 17.95
C SER A 520 56.67 -2.73 19.22
N CYS A 521 55.88 -2.94 20.29
CA CYS A 521 56.33 -3.50 21.56
C CYS A 521 56.94 -4.91 21.42
N ARG A 522 56.43 -5.74 20.50
CA ARG A 522 57.05 -7.04 20.19
C ARG A 522 58.44 -6.89 19.56
N ARG A 523 58.67 -5.89 18.70
CA ARG A 523 60.01 -5.63 18.13
C ARG A 523 60.98 -5.11 19.18
N THR A 524 60.56 -4.18 20.04
CA THR A 524 61.44 -3.66 21.09
C THR A 524 61.80 -4.75 22.11
N LEU A 525 60.86 -5.63 22.45
CA LEU A 525 61.13 -6.81 23.29
C LEU A 525 62.11 -7.78 22.62
N GLU A 526 61.99 -8.03 21.31
CA GLU A 526 62.93 -8.90 20.59
C GLU A 526 64.34 -8.27 20.47
N ASN A 527 64.42 -6.96 20.28
CA ASN A 527 65.69 -6.22 20.37
C ASN A 527 66.30 -6.38 21.76
N TYR A 528 65.53 -6.18 22.84
CA TYR A 528 66.05 -6.33 24.20
C TYR A 528 66.52 -7.76 24.51
N LYS A 529 65.91 -8.82 23.94
CA LYS A 529 66.46 -10.18 24.02
C LYS A 529 67.80 -10.31 23.31
N SER A 530 67.92 -9.73 22.12
CA SER A 530 69.18 -9.70 21.36
C SER A 530 70.27 -9.00 22.17
N ASP A 531 69.96 -7.84 22.75
CA ASP A 531 70.87 -7.07 23.60
C ASP A 531 71.27 -7.87 24.85
N LEU A 532 70.31 -8.46 25.57
CA LEU A 532 70.55 -9.33 26.73
C LEU A 532 71.45 -10.53 26.39
N SER A 533 71.28 -11.14 25.21
CA SER A 533 72.17 -12.23 24.80
C SER A 533 73.57 -11.73 24.50
N THR A 534 73.74 -10.62 23.77
CA THR A 534 75.09 -10.09 23.52
C THR A 534 75.79 -9.63 24.80
N LEU A 535 75.04 -9.19 25.82
CA LEU A 535 75.54 -8.94 27.17
C LEU A 535 75.94 -10.24 27.90
N ARG A 536 75.20 -11.34 27.75
CA ARG A 536 75.60 -12.66 28.26
C ARG A 536 76.85 -13.17 27.55
N ASP A 537 76.89 -13.13 26.22
CA ASP A 537 78.05 -13.54 25.43
C ASP A 537 79.29 -12.73 25.86
N ALA A 538 79.15 -11.42 26.09
CA ALA A 538 80.22 -10.58 26.62
C ALA A 538 80.64 -10.96 28.05
N HIS A 539 79.68 -11.20 28.95
CA HIS A 539 79.94 -11.68 30.32
C HIS A 539 80.72 -13.01 30.33
N ASP A 540 80.31 -13.98 29.51
CA ASP A 540 80.89 -15.33 29.51
C ASP A 540 82.29 -15.33 28.85
N ASN A 541 82.57 -14.39 27.93
CA ASN A 541 83.93 -14.11 27.46
C ASN A 541 84.80 -13.48 28.56
N ILE A 542 84.30 -12.47 29.28
CA ILE A 542 85.01 -11.84 30.42
C ILE A 542 85.29 -12.86 31.52
N GLN A 543 84.36 -13.78 31.80
CA GLN A 543 84.55 -14.83 32.79
C GLN A 543 85.66 -15.81 32.37
N GLN A 544 85.72 -16.20 31.08
CA GLN A 544 86.83 -17.00 30.54
C GLN A 544 88.18 -16.26 30.62
N GLU A 545 88.22 -14.95 30.39
CA GLU A 545 89.44 -14.15 30.54
C GLU A 545 89.87 -14.07 32.02
N LEU A 546 88.94 -13.88 32.95
CA LEU A 546 89.21 -13.92 34.39
C LEU A 546 89.76 -15.27 34.85
N ASP A 547 89.24 -16.38 34.33
CA ASP A 547 89.73 -17.72 34.68
C ASP A 547 91.12 -18.02 34.09
N ARG A 548 91.41 -17.57 32.85
CA ARG A 548 92.78 -17.61 32.30
C ARG A 548 93.76 -16.79 33.14
N LEU A 549 93.37 -15.57 33.55
CA LEU A 549 94.21 -14.71 34.40
C LEU A 549 94.42 -15.31 35.81
N ARG A 550 93.45 -16.05 36.34
CA ARG A 550 93.59 -16.83 37.59
C ARG A 550 94.62 -17.96 37.43
N ASP A 551 94.57 -18.70 36.32
CA ASP A 551 95.55 -19.76 36.02
C ASP A 551 96.96 -19.21 35.77
N GLU A 552 97.10 -18.11 35.03
CA GLU A 552 98.39 -17.41 34.84
C GLU A 552 98.96 -16.93 36.19
N LEU A 553 98.12 -16.35 37.06
CA LEU A 553 98.52 -15.95 38.40
C LEU A 553 98.95 -17.14 39.26
N ALA A 554 98.21 -18.27 39.19
CA ALA A 554 98.58 -19.50 39.90
C ALA A 554 99.91 -20.08 39.41
N GLN A 555 100.16 -20.06 38.10
CA GLN A 555 101.45 -20.44 37.50
C GLN A 555 102.57 -19.50 37.96
N ALA A 556 102.36 -18.18 37.94
CA ALA A 556 103.33 -17.20 38.42
C ALA A 556 103.67 -17.38 39.91
N VAL A 557 102.70 -17.73 40.76
CA VAL A 557 102.92 -18.08 42.16
C VAL A 557 103.76 -19.35 42.32
N ARG A 558 103.47 -20.42 41.55
CA ARG A 558 104.27 -21.66 41.55
C ARG A 558 105.72 -21.41 41.10
N LEU A 559 105.91 -20.63 40.02
CA LEU A 559 107.23 -20.24 39.53
C LEU A 559 108.00 -19.42 40.57
N ARG A 560 107.35 -18.45 41.22
CA ARG A 560 107.94 -17.66 42.32
C ARG A 560 108.39 -18.55 43.49
N GLN A 561 107.58 -19.54 43.88
CA GLN A 561 107.94 -20.51 44.92
C GLN A 561 109.15 -21.35 44.52
N ALA A 562 109.19 -21.88 43.29
CA ALA A 562 110.32 -22.63 42.78
C ALA A 562 111.63 -21.81 42.73
N VAL A 563 111.54 -20.54 42.33
CA VAL A 563 112.69 -19.61 42.34
C VAL A 563 113.18 -19.33 43.76
N GLU A 564 112.30 -19.14 44.75
CA GLU A 564 112.73 -18.91 46.14
C GLU A 564 113.36 -20.17 46.76
N MET A 565 112.84 -21.38 46.48
CA MET A 565 113.47 -22.64 46.88
C MET A 565 114.87 -22.80 46.26
N SER A 566 115.00 -22.56 44.96
CA SER A 566 116.29 -22.62 44.25
C SER A 566 117.31 -21.61 44.83
N LYS A 567 116.85 -20.39 45.13
CA LYS A 567 117.61 -19.35 45.80
C LYS A 567 118.05 -19.76 47.22
N ASP A 568 117.20 -20.45 47.99
CA ASP A 568 117.59 -21.02 49.29
C ASP A 568 118.60 -22.16 49.18
N ASP A 569 118.52 -23.00 48.14
CA ASP A 569 119.53 -24.02 47.87
C ASP A 569 120.86 -23.42 47.43
N TYR A 570 120.87 -22.34 46.65
CA TYR A 570 122.10 -21.59 46.36
C TYR A 570 122.68 -20.92 47.63
N LYS A 571 121.86 -20.39 48.54
CA LYS A 571 122.35 -19.93 49.87
C LYS A 571 123.00 -21.08 50.65
N ARG A 572 122.36 -22.26 50.70
CA ARG A 572 122.89 -23.46 51.37
C ARG A 572 124.21 -23.93 50.77
N GLN A 573 124.31 -23.97 49.43
CA GLN A 573 125.55 -24.31 48.72
C GLN A 573 126.68 -23.30 48.99
N LEU A 574 126.37 -21.99 48.99
CA LEU A 574 127.34 -20.94 49.29
C LEU A 574 127.90 -21.06 50.71
N VAL A 575 127.03 -21.26 51.72
CA VAL A 575 127.46 -21.47 53.11
C VAL A 575 128.33 -22.74 53.24
N LYS A 576 127.98 -23.83 52.56
CA LYS A 576 128.81 -25.04 52.54
C LYS A 576 130.19 -24.77 51.93
N ALA A 577 130.25 -24.10 50.79
CA ALA A 577 131.51 -23.75 50.12
C ALA A 577 132.38 -22.79 50.96
N MET A 578 131.79 -21.87 51.72
CA MET A 578 132.52 -21.02 52.67
C MET A 578 133.14 -21.87 53.80
N ASN A 579 132.36 -22.75 54.43
CA ASN A 579 132.85 -23.64 55.49
C ASN A 579 133.97 -24.58 55.00
N GLU A 580 133.88 -25.07 53.76
CA GLU A 580 134.92 -25.86 53.11
C GLU A 580 136.19 -25.01 52.83
N ASN A 581 136.04 -23.75 52.42
CA ASN A 581 137.16 -22.82 52.23
C ASN A 581 137.91 -22.55 53.55
N ASP A 582 137.18 -22.27 54.64
CA ASP A 582 137.79 -22.03 55.96
C ASP A 582 138.41 -23.32 56.55
N SER A 583 137.85 -24.49 56.25
CA SER A 583 138.47 -25.79 56.54
C SER A 583 139.79 -25.98 55.77
N HIS A 584 139.83 -25.61 54.48
CA HIS A 584 141.06 -25.66 53.68
C HIS A 584 142.11 -24.64 54.15
N ARG A 585 141.71 -23.43 54.56
CA ARG A 585 142.61 -22.45 55.20
C ARG A 585 143.24 -23.01 56.46
N SER A 586 142.42 -23.58 57.35
CA SER A 586 142.87 -24.21 58.60
C SER A 586 143.87 -25.35 58.34
N LEU A 587 143.62 -26.16 57.32
CA LEU A 587 144.54 -27.23 56.89
C LEU A 587 145.84 -26.68 56.29
N ILE A 588 145.78 -25.61 55.49
CA ILE A 588 146.97 -24.94 54.94
C ILE A 588 147.83 -24.37 56.06
N ASP A 589 147.24 -23.75 57.08
CA ASP A 589 148.00 -23.22 58.22
C ASP A 589 148.63 -24.32 59.08
N HIS A 590 147.92 -25.45 59.26
CA HIS A 590 148.48 -26.64 59.91
C HIS A 590 149.67 -27.22 59.13
N LEU A 591 149.52 -27.48 57.83
CA LEU A 591 150.59 -27.96 56.95
C LEU A 591 151.75 -26.96 56.86
N GLN A 592 151.49 -25.65 56.95
CA GLN A 592 152.53 -24.65 57.06
C GLN A 592 153.29 -24.72 58.39
N ALA A 593 152.62 -24.97 59.50
CA ALA A 593 153.25 -25.15 60.82
C ALA A 593 154.09 -26.43 60.85
N GLU A 594 153.56 -27.55 60.35
CA GLU A 594 154.29 -28.81 60.20
C GLU A 594 155.53 -28.63 59.31
N ARG A 595 155.40 -27.98 58.15
CA ARG A 595 156.53 -27.66 57.25
C ARG A 595 157.59 -26.76 57.93
N ARG A 596 157.20 -25.90 58.87
CA ARG A 596 158.15 -25.11 59.69
C ARG A 596 158.86 -26.02 60.69
N ALA A 597 158.15 -26.91 61.38
CA ALA A 597 158.72 -27.87 62.33
C ALA A 597 159.70 -28.86 61.64
N LEU A 598 159.30 -29.47 60.51
CA LEU A 598 160.17 -30.34 59.72
C LEU A 598 161.42 -29.61 59.22
N ARG A 599 161.33 -28.33 58.82
CA ARG A 599 162.52 -27.52 58.47
C ARG A 599 163.46 -27.29 59.67
N VAL A 600 162.95 -27.20 60.90
CA VAL A 600 163.77 -27.13 62.11
C VAL A 600 164.42 -28.50 62.38
N GLN A 601 163.67 -29.60 62.25
CA GLN A 601 164.19 -30.96 62.45
C GLN A 601 165.27 -31.33 61.44
N VAL A 602 165.09 -31.00 60.16
CA VAL A 602 166.11 -31.21 59.10
C VAL A 602 167.37 -30.38 59.38
N LYS A 603 167.24 -29.12 59.84
CA LYS A 603 168.41 -28.32 60.29
C LYS A 603 169.12 -28.95 61.49
N ALA A 604 168.37 -29.50 62.46
CA ALA A 604 168.96 -30.19 63.60
C ALA A 604 169.73 -31.45 63.18
N GLN A 605 169.20 -32.25 62.25
CA GLN A 605 169.88 -33.43 61.69
C GLN A 605 171.10 -33.05 60.84
N PHE A 606 171.03 -31.98 60.05
CA PHE A 606 172.18 -31.46 59.30
C PHE A 606 173.33 -31.06 60.25
N HIS A 607 173.03 -30.33 61.34
CA HIS A 607 174.00 -30.00 62.38
C HIS A 607 174.41 -31.16 63.29
N LEU A 608 173.76 -32.33 63.19
CA LEU A 608 174.22 -33.58 63.81
C LEU A 608 175.24 -34.26 62.90
N SER A 609 174.94 -34.38 61.61
CA SER A 609 175.81 -34.99 60.59
C SER A 609 177.15 -34.28 60.51
N GLN A 610 177.17 -32.94 60.45
CA GLN A 610 178.42 -32.15 60.46
C GLN A 610 179.33 -32.44 61.67
N ARG A 611 178.77 -32.79 62.84
CA ARG A 611 179.56 -33.14 64.04
C ARG A 611 180.10 -34.57 64.01
N LEU A 612 179.51 -35.44 63.18
CA LEU A 612 179.98 -36.82 62.97
C LEU A 612 181.09 -36.83 61.90
N GLU A 613 180.92 -36.06 60.83
CA GLU A 613 181.94 -35.84 59.78
C GLU A 613 183.22 -35.23 60.38
N GLN A 614 183.11 -34.15 61.15
CA GLN A 614 184.24 -33.53 61.88
C GLN A 614 184.93 -34.45 62.92
N ARG A 615 184.36 -35.63 63.19
CA ARG A 615 184.91 -36.64 64.12
C ARG A 615 185.60 -37.81 63.44
N LEU A 616 185.47 -37.93 62.12
CA LEU A 616 185.99 -39.03 61.30
C LEU A 616 187.32 -38.68 60.60
N GLU A 617 187.64 -37.40 60.48
CA GLU A 617 188.69 -36.88 59.60
C GLU A 617 190.09 -36.76 60.26
N SER A 618 190.32 -37.42 61.41
CA SER A 618 191.47 -37.12 62.29
C SER A 618 192.39 -38.30 62.68
N LEU A 619 192.18 -39.51 62.16
CA LEU A 619 193.04 -40.69 62.43
C LEU A 619 193.13 -41.65 61.24
N ASP A 620 194.34 -42.11 60.94
CA ASP A 620 194.74 -42.95 59.80
C ASP A 620 196.13 -43.59 60.10
N PRO A 621 196.57 -44.74 59.55
CA PRO A 621 195.83 -45.92 59.05
C PRO A 621 196.25 -47.24 59.77
N ASN A 622 195.30 -48.08 60.25
CA ASN A 622 195.52 -49.53 60.44
C ASN A 622 194.26 -50.33 60.84
N TYR A 623 194.31 -51.67 60.67
CA TYR A 623 193.25 -52.69 60.88
C TYR A 623 192.04 -52.57 59.93
N ALA A 624 191.57 -53.57 59.15
CA ALA A 624 191.68 -55.05 59.07
C ALA A 624 190.64 -55.85 59.89
N HIS A 625 190.17 -56.97 59.30
CA HIS A 625 189.17 -57.97 59.77
C HIS A 625 187.69 -57.48 59.76
N GLU A 626 186.73 -58.13 59.07
CA GLU A 626 186.07 -59.46 59.25
C GLU A 626 185.05 -59.51 60.42
N PRO A 627 184.03 -60.41 60.42
CA PRO A 627 183.32 -61.08 59.31
C PRO A 627 181.76 -60.98 59.51
N ILE A 628 181.02 -62.11 59.49
CA ILE A 628 179.55 -62.31 59.73
C ILE A 628 178.67 -61.93 58.51
N SER A 629 177.90 -62.80 57.83
CA SER A 629 177.14 -64.05 58.11
C SER A 629 175.64 -63.86 58.45
N ALA A 630 174.87 -64.92 58.17
CA ALA A 630 173.43 -65.11 58.36
C ALA A 630 172.48 -64.28 57.47
N ASP A 631 171.25 -64.73 57.18
CA ASP A 631 170.74 -66.07 56.81
C ASP A 631 169.22 -65.96 56.58
N SER A 632 168.62 -66.95 55.90
CA SER A 632 167.17 -67.22 55.88
C SER A 632 166.25 -66.14 55.22
N ILE A 633 165.19 -66.46 54.45
CA ILE A 633 164.05 -67.40 54.67
C ILE A 633 163.15 -66.87 55.80
N PRO A 634 161.80 -66.72 55.62
CA PRO A 634 160.94 -67.56 54.77
C PRO A 634 159.84 -66.85 53.93
N GLU A 635 159.09 -67.70 53.22
CA GLU A 635 157.64 -67.65 52.96
C GLU A 635 156.82 -67.62 54.29
N PRO A 636 155.53 -68.04 54.40
CA PRO A 636 154.37 -67.93 53.52
C PRO A 636 153.11 -67.32 54.22
N HIS A 637 152.00 -67.28 53.48
CA HIS A 637 150.60 -67.41 53.97
C HIS A 637 149.87 -66.27 54.74
N PRO A 638 148.50 -66.29 54.75
CA PRO A 638 147.60 -65.34 55.44
C PRO A 638 147.04 -65.98 56.76
N PRO A 639 145.86 -65.63 57.36
CA PRO A 639 144.93 -64.50 57.19
C PRO A 639 144.49 -63.79 58.51
N LEU A 640 143.48 -62.92 58.41
CA LEU A 640 142.55 -62.34 59.43
C LEU A 640 142.62 -62.85 60.89
N PRO A 641 142.51 -61.94 61.88
CA PRO A 641 141.28 -61.95 62.73
C PRO A 641 140.70 -60.56 63.11
N ARG A 642 139.69 -60.54 64.00
CA ARG A 642 138.79 -59.40 64.35
C ARG A 642 139.05 -58.80 65.75
N ARG A 643 138.41 -57.63 66.00
CA ARG A 643 137.94 -57.06 67.29
C ARG A 643 139.02 -56.44 68.23
N ALA A 644 138.72 -55.44 69.08
CA ALA A 644 137.47 -54.70 69.36
C ALA A 644 137.72 -53.27 69.96
N ALA A 645 136.67 -52.44 69.96
CA ALA A 645 136.46 -51.23 70.79
C ALA A 645 137.39 -50.00 70.58
N SER A 646 136.99 -48.74 70.87
CA SER A 646 135.65 -48.11 70.91
C SER A 646 135.75 -46.56 70.96
N ARG A 647 134.62 -45.87 70.66
CA ARG A 647 134.28 -44.45 70.94
C ARG A 647 134.88 -43.30 70.07
N THR A 648 133.93 -42.55 69.47
CA THR A 648 133.86 -41.07 69.30
C THR A 648 134.92 -40.31 68.48
N SER A 649 134.57 -39.36 67.59
CA SER A 649 133.24 -38.87 67.14
C SER A 649 133.31 -37.88 65.96
N SER A 650 132.31 -37.88 65.07
CA SER A 650 131.77 -36.74 64.29
C SER A 650 132.70 -36.03 63.27
N ALA A 651 132.32 -35.64 62.05
CA ALA A 651 131.18 -35.89 61.14
C ALA A 651 131.68 -35.48 59.71
N ALA A 652 131.29 -36.05 58.55
CA ALA A 652 129.98 -36.40 57.99
C ALA A 652 129.14 -35.15 57.60
N HIS A 653 128.56 -35.01 56.38
CA HIS A 653 128.65 -35.82 55.15
C HIS A 653 127.97 -35.11 53.94
N SER A 654 127.65 -35.88 52.88
CA SER A 654 126.52 -35.67 51.93
C SER A 654 126.65 -34.66 50.78
N LEU A 655 125.98 -34.88 49.63
CA LEU A 655 124.89 -35.84 49.30
C LEU A 655 125.02 -36.38 47.85
N ARG A 656 124.38 -37.52 47.53
CA ARG A 656 124.06 -37.96 46.16
C ARG A 656 122.77 -38.82 46.18
N SER A 657 121.88 -38.60 45.21
CA SER A 657 120.81 -39.49 44.67
C SER A 657 120.06 -40.50 45.57
N PHE A 658 118.72 -40.53 45.49
CA PHE A 658 117.97 -41.73 45.04
C PHE A 658 116.47 -41.43 44.79
N ASP A 659 115.82 -42.31 44.01
CA ASP A 659 114.39 -42.28 43.63
C ASP A 659 113.51 -43.27 44.44
N ASN A 660 112.19 -43.15 44.23
CA ASN A 660 111.22 -44.25 44.04
C ASN A 660 110.66 -45.08 45.23
N ILE A 661 109.34 -44.93 45.53
CA ILE A 661 108.23 -45.92 45.32
C ILE A 661 107.00 -45.74 46.28
N ALA A 662 105.78 -45.62 45.69
CA ALA A 662 104.42 -45.94 46.24
C ALA A 662 103.95 -45.18 47.53
N LYS A 663 102.66 -45.08 47.94
CA LYS A 663 101.27 -45.49 47.54
C LYS A 663 100.29 -44.61 48.40
N GLU A 664 98.96 -44.48 48.29
CA GLU A 664 97.82 -44.97 47.47
C GLU A 664 96.64 -43.92 47.60
N ASN A 665 95.39 -44.30 47.29
CA ASN A 665 94.09 -43.58 47.42
C ASN A 665 93.89 -42.39 46.44
N GLU A 666 92.89 -42.36 45.55
CA GLU A 666 91.41 -42.31 45.77
C GLU A 666 91.00 -41.01 46.50
N ASP A 667 90.16 -40.12 45.94
CA ASP A 667 88.89 -40.40 45.23
C ASP A 667 88.40 -39.20 44.32
N SER A 668 87.28 -39.38 43.61
CA SER A 668 86.34 -38.37 43.05
C SER A 668 86.65 -37.51 41.79
N SER A 669 85.95 -37.83 40.69
CA SER A 669 85.27 -36.91 39.71
C SER A 669 86.13 -35.97 38.80
N ALA A 670 85.81 -35.71 37.51
CA ALA A 670 84.74 -36.16 36.60
C ALA A 670 85.17 -36.09 35.10
N SER A 671 84.25 -36.50 34.20
CA SER A 671 84.19 -36.40 32.72
C SER A 671 85.05 -35.32 32.01
N THR A 672 85.57 -35.53 30.79
CA THR A 672 84.72 -35.65 29.57
C THR A 672 85.39 -36.32 28.35
N ILE A 673 84.77 -37.42 27.90
CA ILE A 673 84.51 -37.91 26.53
C ILE A 673 85.52 -37.61 25.39
N SER A 674 85.99 -38.69 24.75
CA SER A 674 86.08 -38.78 23.28
C SER A 674 85.90 -40.22 22.80
N LEU A 675 85.07 -40.39 21.77
CA LEU A 675 84.67 -41.65 21.08
C LEU A 675 85.80 -42.12 20.11
N PRO A 676 85.78 -43.33 19.50
CA PRO A 676 84.62 -44.13 19.05
C PRO A 676 83.82 -44.84 20.15
#